data_AF-A0A518EU37-F1
#
_entry.id   AF-A0A518EU37-F1
#
_cell.length_a   1.000
_cell.length_b   1.000
_cell.length_c   1.000
_cell.angle_alpha   90.00
_cell.angle_beta   90.00
_cell.angle_gamma   90.00
#
_symmetry.space_group_name_H-M   'P 1'
#
loop_
_entity.id
_entity.type
_entity.pdbx_description
1 polymer ?
#
loop_
_entity_poly.entity_id
_entity_poly.type
_entity_poly.pdbx_seq_one_letter_code
_entity_poly.pdbx_strand_id
1 'polypeptide(L)'
;MPGFLRTLFVTCSLCWLATAGMATSSVPQDSAAGFRNALRSAENMVSVKRWDDAEAAAVRALERDGKNPAAWDVRARAAAGAGDVDLEIYCRHKELRFLVAQGAARATVKEKREALIALDPVAAELFELKDSFARKFTSVAEAYEKADRPHGAIGIWKEVQALDPDAPEAAAAIERIASAPDPSLAANAKPKDLFEDVTDEWIAEHDAEHVDWKKAAKLTRPNYHTVSNAGYEVLVRTGEAMEQMSAFYKRFFRYGGPDDSRSVPRITVHVFKSRDEYLKLGIGPPVEWSAGHFTGSHVECYVDKGGFAGMVGTLFHEAAHQYVSLATNAQGWLNEGLASFFEGTRILPNGSIIMNEPADHRLGALAGRMEKGWMEHPQDTEDPNDPNSIPKGAPTWSMILENAYDWGPAWYAPTWGLVFFCYNFQHPTDGRFVYRDAFLDFINKSGGKTGKTAIKTFEETVLANPKAPYKGLDGEPLSVSSAFQLPKNVAELDPVWKKYILELWDERSGKAETARPLAEWARLAAANGDFEIAKEHFEKAVANRPEDAQLAIDFARLLHEEFSATDRAAKVVDDALTMLDAQEVPDETLIGAAERLLAELDPKRRTLTRAREELAEASRAIIASYREAGRPAMIQDLSWRFAAEFGLNDLFEDYADAVVARGEDLTLWDLAYNEQNLDGWTASSPIFQPASTVLEVKNGPFDPNDFDFKYLTYDRVTGGDISMVADVQAEPGKSAYLGFLFGVKGNDAFHAALYYPARKGAEGTASSGYLDVMSSFGGGVNKPWRHVPIAVREVQPGESSTGEWHEMRLDVTGRVVDVWWDGMMVASHEFPSRDILLGSFGIIAGTGQAKYRNVRFKSRDAMSPAGRIERRMRLEQAGLDAGSPVDGSFQGVVPPFPKIKRWAQGTRNTFTEIGERPQLLVLWSIAQNNLVPIDGWLNSFAKNWESVGLEVISVVAAEDDEAVDAYLAEHPFPGAVGVDHRPPNVYGVGETFDAYSILRFNLPRVILIGVDGRVVWEGDPGFSSNALPAPPYESYVDVPMEDLVGRGKLLEVAEWRKSWESSGARALRLGDLEAALPLLRAAAEFGEVPFTEVRRAAAKLTALEAAMDDPSGILAAVEAVEAGPCLRVLRDWSKVADLPLPKSMTKEISAAVKLGDKDWKAAVKEASRAAKSKKSEAEAIAELVTELEGLEGGLVRALLQDVRDLGLEAARSAESLPAGYLATSIFGW
;
A
#
# COMPACT_ATOMS: atom_id res chain seq x y z
N MET A 1 -27.27 -55.20 -62.78
CA MET A 1 -27.03 -56.66 -62.85
C MET A 1 -25.74 -56.98 -62.10
N PRO A 2 -25.65 -58.16 -61.48
CA PRO A 2 -25.39 -58.30 -60.05
C PRO A 2 -24.08 -59.04 -59.73
N GLY A 3 -23.80 -59.21 -58.43
CA GLY A 3 -23.23 -60.45 -57.90
C GLY A 3 -22.06 -60.21 -56.94
N PHE A 4 -22.23 -60.45 -55.63
CA PHE A 4 -22.20 -61.75 -54.91
C PHE A 4 -20.79 -62.27 -54.59
N LEU A 5 -20.55 -62.35 -53.26
CA LEU A 5 -19.71 -63.25 -52.47
C LEU A 5 -18.17 -63.28 -52.55
N ARG A 6 -17.56 -62.83 -51.43
CA ARG A 6 -16.51 -63.44 -50.56
C ARG A 6 -15.41 -64.28 -51.22
N THR A 7 -14.13 -64.01 -50.89
CA THR A 7 -13.17 -64.96 -50.25
C THR A 7 -11.86 -64.25 -49.79
N LEU A 8 -11.42 -64.57 -48.56
CA LEU A 8 -10.12 -64.54 -47.83
C LEU A 8 -8.89 -63.67 -48.23
N PHE A 9 -8.28 -63.16 -47.13
CA PHE A 9 -6.84 -63.07 -46.74
C PHE A 9 -5.87 -61.99 -47.28
N VAL A 10 -5.44 -61.14 -46.33
CA VAL A 10 -4.07 -60.68 -46.00
C VAL A 10 -3.41 -59.54 -46.82
N THR A 11 -3.15 -58.46 -46.07
CA THR A 11 -2.16 -57.35 -46.23
C THR A 11 -2.12 -56.52 -47.51
N CYS A 12 -2.63 -55.28 -47.43
CA CYS A 12 -1.83 -54.05 -47.26
C CYS A 12 -2.78 -52.86 -47.43
N SER A 13 -3.27 -52.36 -46.31
CA SER A 13 -4.21 -51.24 -46.23
C SER A 13 -3.44 -49.92 -46.23
N LEU A 14 -3.68 -49.03 -47.19
CA LEU A 14 -3.45 -47.60 -47.00
C LEU A 14 -4.22 -46.77 -48.03
N CYS A 15 -4.72 -45.64 -47.55
CA CYS A 15 -5.26 -44.48 -48.24
C CYS A 15 -6.78 -44.43 -48.56
N TRP A 16 -7.43 -43.52 -47.81
CA TRP A 16 -8.63 -42.74 -48.11
C TRP A 16 -10.00 -43.29 -47.70
N LEU A 17 -10.35 -43.09 -46.42
CA LEU A 17 -11.68 -42.72 -45.90
C LEU A 17 -11.62 -42.53 -44.37
N ALA A 18 -11.68 -41.27 -43.89
CA ALA A 18 -12.26 -40.84 -42.59
C ALA A 18 -11.77 -39.43 -42.20
N THR A 19 -12.64 -38.42 -42.32
CA THR A 19 -12.57 -37.19 -41.49
C THR A 19 -13.99 -36.72 -41.19
N ALA A 20 -14.74 -37.55 -40.47
CA ALA A 20 -15.77 -37.08 -39.55
C ALA A 20 -15.09 -37.05 -38.19
N GLY A 21 -14.44 -35.93 -37.87
CA GLY A 21 -13.87 -35.70 -36.54
C GLY A 21 -15.01 -35.56 -35.56
N MET A 22 -15.21 -36.56 -34.72
CA MET A 22 -16.04 -36.45 -33.53
C MET A 22 -15.51 -35.28 -32.71
N ALA A 23 -16.28 -34.21 -32.61
CA ALA A 23 -16.18 -33.28 -31.48
C ALA A 23 -16.52 -34.11 -30.24
N THR A 24 -15.50 -34.66 -29.59
CA THR A 24 -15.64 -35.14 -28.23
C THR A 24 -15.92 -33.91 -27.38
N SER A 25 -17.19 -33.74 -27.01
CA SER A 25 -17.54 -32.96 -25.82
C SER A 25 -16.63 -33.44 -24.71
N SER A 26 -15.67 -32.62 -24.31
CA SER A 26 -14.83 -32.88 -23.15
C SER A 26 -15.77 -32.97 -21.95
N VAL A 27 -16.01 -34.19 -21.49
CA VAL A 27 -16.56 -34.45 -20.16
C VAL A 27 -15.69 -33.68 -19.17
N PRO A 28 -16.24 -32.95 -18.18
CA PRO A 28 -15.43 -32.28 -17.18
C PRO A 28 -14.52 -33.33 -16.52
N GLN A 29 -13.21 -33.21 -16.71
CA GLN A 29 -12.27 -33.95 -15.89
C GLN A 29 -12.22 -33.23 -14.54
N ASP A 30 -12.56 -34.00 -13.52
CA ASP A 30 -12.76 -33.63 -12.13
C ASP A 30 -11.48 -33.02 -11.54
N SER A 31 -11.52 -31.83 -10.92
CA SER A 31 -10.39 -31.22 -10.21
C SER A 31 -9.81 -32.17 -9.16
N ALA A 32 -10.68 -32.98 -8.54
CA ALA A 32 -10.33 -34.05 -7.64
C ALA A 32 -9.41 -35.13 -8.28
N ALA A 33 -9.34 -35.26 -9.61
CA ALA A 33 -8.37 -36.14 -10.28
C ALA A 33 -6.91 -35.68 -10.08
N GLY A 34 -6.64 -34.37 -10.07
CA GLY A 34 -5.30 -33.81 -9.87
C GLY A 34 -4.79 -34.06 -8.44
N PHE A 35 -5.62 -33.72 -7.46
CA PHE A 35 -5.35 -34.03 -6.04
C PHE A 35 -5.17 -35.54 -5.81
N ARG A 36 -6.12 -36.38 -6.27
CA ARG A 36 -6.05 -37.84 -6.09
C ARG A 36 -4.80 -38.45 -6.75
N ASN A 37 -4.33 -37.90 -7.87
CA ASN A 37 -3.09 -38.34 -8.51
C ASN A 37 -1.85 -37.94 -7.69
N ALA A 38 -1.78 -36.72 -7.18
CA ALA A 38 -0.68 -36.27 -6.31
C ALA A 38 -0.64 -37.10 -5.02
N LEU A 39 -1.78 -37.29 -4.36
CA LEU A 39 -1.91 -38.11 -3.15
C LEU A 39 -1.49 -39.57 -3.41
N ARG A 40 -1.96 -40.16 -4.51
CA ARG A 40 -1.56 -41.53 -4.91
C ARG A 40 -0.06 -41.61 -5.22
N SER A 41 0.51 -40.59 -5.85
CA SER A 41 1.96 -40.51 -6.08
C SER A 41 2.71 -40.52 -4.75
N ALA A 42 2.28 -39.71 -3.78
CA ALA A 42 2.86 -39.67 -2.44
C ALA A 42 2.75 -41.04 -1.74
N GLU A 43 1.58 -41.67 -1.77
CA GLU A 43 1.36 -43.03 -1.23
C GLU A 43 2.27 -44.08 -1.88
N ASN A 44 2.43 -44.02 -3.20
CA ASN A 44 3.32 -44.93 -3.92
C ASN A 44 4.77 -44.72 -3.49
N MET A 45 5.24 -43.47 -3.34
CA MET A 45 6.60 -43.16 -2.88
C MET A 45 6.83 -43.63 -1.43
N VAL A 46 5.84 -43.47 -0.55
CA VAL A 46 5.86 -44.05 0.81
C VAL A 46 6.00 -45.58 0.75
N SER A 47 5.23 -46.25 -0.11
CA SER A 47 5.26 -47.72 -0.23
C SER A 47 6.63 -48.27 -0.69
N VAL A 48 7.37 -47.51 -1.51
CA VAL A 48 8.71 -47.87 -1.98
C VAL A 48 9.83 -47.22 -1.16
N LYS A 49 9.51 -46.58 -0.03
CA LYS A 49 10.46 -45.94 0.89
C LYS A 49 11.34 -44.84 0.28
N ARG A 50 10.78 -44.09 -0.68
CA ARG A 50 11.39 -42.87 -1.23
C ARG A 50 10.86 -41.66 -0.48
N TRP A 51 11.42 -41.40 0.70
CA TRP A 51 10.82 -40.47 1.68
C TRP A 51 10.83 -39.01 1.23
N ASP A 52 11.94 -38.51 0.68
CA ASP A 52 12.03 -37.12 0.20
C ASP A 52 11.06 -36.90 -0.98
N ASP A 53 10.97 -37.86 -1.90
CA ASP A 53 10.00 -37.79 -3.01
C ASP A 53 8.55 -37.90 -2.52
N ALA A 54 8.31 -38.66 -1.45
CA ALA A 54 6.99 -38.77 -0.83
C ALA A 54 6.57 -37.47 -0.13
N GLU A 55 7.50 -36.81 0.56
CA GLU A 55 7.29 -35.51 1.19
C GLU A 55 6.97 -34.44 0.15
N ALA A 56 7.78 -34.33 -0.90
CA ALA A 56 7.53 -33.41 -2.01
C ALA A 56 6.18 -33.68 -2.68
N ALA A 57 5.84 -34.95 -2.93
CA ALA A 57 4.54 -35.32 -3.51
C ALA A 57 3.36 -35.04 -2.56
N ALA A 58 3.54 -35.19 -1.25
CA ALA A 58 2.52 -34.86 -0.25
C ALA A 58 2.32 -33.34 -0.16
N VAL A 59 3.39 -32.54 -0.23
CA VAL A 59 3.30 -31.07 -0.36
C VAL A 59 2.53 -30.71 -1.62
N ARG A 60 2.79 -31.33 -2.77
CA ARG A 60 2.01 -31.10 -4.00
C ARG A 60 0.53 -31.45 -3.84
N ALA A 61 0.18 -32.46 -3.04
CA ALA A 61 -1.22 -32.74 -2.72
C ALA A 61 -1.82 -31.64 -1.83
N LEU A 62 -1.08 -31.18 -0.83
CA LEU A 62 -1.47 -30.11 0.08
C LEU A 62 -1.56 -28.73 -0.59
N GLU A 63 -0.77 -28.45 -1.63
CA GLU A 63 -0.91 -27.23 -2.45
C GLU A 63 -2.24 -27.22 -3.25
N ARG A 64 -2.89 -28.39 -3.40
CA ARG A 64 -4.19 -28.53 -4.09
C ARG A 64 -5.37 -28.59 -3.11
N ASP A 65 -5.15 -29.14 -1.91
CA ASP A 65 -6.13 -29.15 -0.82
C ASP A 65 -5.37 -29.23 0.52
N GLY A 66 -5.08 -28.07 1.10
CA GLY A 66 -4.35 -27.96 2.37
C GLY A 66 -5.18 -28.37 3.59
N LYS A 67 -6.49 -28.56 3.41
CA LYS A 67 -7.45 -28.92 4.47
C LYS A 67 -7.68 -30.44 4.51
N ASN A 68 -7.10 -31.21 3.60
CA ASN A 68 -7.34 -32.65 3.51
C ASN A 68 -6.57 -33.46 4.57
N PRO A 69 -7.24 -34.15 5.51
CA PRO A 69 -6.56 -34.94 6.54
C PRO A 69 -5.70 -36.09 5.98
N ALA A 70 -6.08 -36.67 4.85
CA ALA A 70 -5.34 -37.78 4.25
C ALA A 70 -3.97 -37.32 3.71
N ALA A 71 -3.89 -36.13 3.10
CA ALA A 71 -2.62 -35.59 2.64
C ALA A 71 -1.65 -35.32 3.79
N TRP A 72 -2.16 -34.83 4.93
CA TRP A 72 -1.38 -34.67 6.16
C TRP A 72 -0.92 -36.00 6.76
N ASP A 73 -1.75 -37.06 6.72
CA ASP A 73 -1.35 -38.40 7.13
C ASP A 73 -0.19 -38.95 6.28
N VAL A 74 -0.24 -38.80 4.95
CA VAL A 74 0.85 -39.24 4.06
C VAL A 74 2.13 -38.47 4.36
N ARG A 75 2.04 -37.15 4.55
CA ARG A 75 3.20 -36.32 4.91
C ARG A 75 3.80 -36.72 6.26
N ALA A 76 2.96 -37.01 7.26
CA ALA A 76 3.40 -37.52 8.56
C ALA A 76 4.15 -38.86 8.41
N ARG A 77 3.64 -39.78 7.59
CA ARG A 77 4.32 -41.07 7.31
C ARG A 77 5.63 -40.89 6.56
N ALA A 78 5.72 -39.94 5.61
CA ALA A 78 6.96 -39.63 4.92
C ALA A 78 8.01 -39.06 5.89
N ALA A 79 7.61 -38.13 6.76
CA ALA A 79 8.46 -37.56 7.81
C ALA A 79 8.97 -38.63 8.79
N ALA A 80 8.09 -39.52 9.25
CA ALA A 80 8.44 -40.67 10.10
C ALA A 80 9.48 -41.58 9.42
N GLY A 81 9.31 -41.84 8.12
CA GLY A 81 10.23 -42.65 7.32
C GLY A 81 11.61 -42.00 7.13
N ALA A 82 11.64 -40.67 6.98
CA ALA A 82 12.86 -39.87 6.90
C ALA A 82 13.54 -39.65 8.27
N GLY A 83 12.85 -39.92 9.37
CA GLY A 83 13.33 -39.67 10.73
C GLY A 83 13.13 -38.22 11.20
N ASP A 84 12.35 -37.41 10.48
CA ASP A 84 11.97 -36.05 10.90
C ASP A 84 10.76 -36.12 11.86
N VAL A 85 11.05 -36.41 13.12
CA VAL A 85 10.03 -36.53 14.18
C VAL A 85 9.32 -35.20 14.45
N ASP A 86 10.00 -34.06 14.24
CA ASP A 86 9.39 -32.73 14.42
C ASP A 86 8.28 -32.48 13.39
N LEU A 87 8.58 -32.74 12.11
CA LEU A 87 7.59 -32.63 11.04
C LEU A 87 6.47 -33.66 11.18
N GLU A 88 6.78 -34.90 11.60
CA GLU A 88 5.76 -35.92 11.86
C GLU A 88 4.73 -35.42 12.89
N ILE A 89 5.19 -34.95 14.05
CA ILE A 89 4.33 -34.44 15.12
C ILE A 89 3.46 -33.29 14.61
N TYR A 90 4.06 -32.30 13.94
CA TYR A 90 3.33 -31.18 13.35
C TYR A 90 2.23 -31.65 12.38
N CYS A 91 2.55 -32.58 11.48
CA CYS A 91 1.59 -33.10 10.51
C CYS A 91 0.44 -33.85 11.19
N ARG A 92 0.70 -34.58 12.28
CA ARG A 92 -0.33 -35.28 13.07
C ARG A 92 -1.23 -34.30 13.82
N HIS A 93 -0.70 -33.20 14.35
CA HIS A 93 -1.51 -32.12 14.92
C HIS A 93 -2.42 -31.47 13.87
N LYS A 94 -1.92 -31.26 12.63
CA LYS A 94 -2.73 -30.74 11.51
C LYS A 94 -3.83 -31.72 11.08
N GLU A 95 -3.48 -33.00 10.90
CA GLU A 95 -4.45 -34.06 10.60
C GLU A 95 -5.58 -34.09 11.64
N LEU A 96 -5.25 -34.10 12.94
CA LEU A 96 -6.24 -34.11 14.01
C LEU A 96 -7.13 -32.86 13.98
N ARG A 97 -6.54 -31.67 13.78
CA ARG A 97 -7.29 -30.42 13.69
C ARG A 97 -8.32 -30.45 12.56
N PHE A 98 -7.93 -30.91 11.37
CA PHE A 98 -8.85 -30.97 10.23
C PHE A 98 -9.91 -32.05 10.39
N LEU A 99 -9.58 -33.20 10.99
CA LEU A 99 -10.59 -34.21 11.35
C LEU A 99 -11.65 -33.66 12.31
N VAL A 100 -11.23 -32.89 13.31
CA VAL A 100 -12.13 -32.22 14.26
C VAL A 100 -13.02 -31.21 13.53
N ALA A 101 -12.42 -30.25 12.81
CA ALA A 101 -13.15 -29.22 12.08
C ALA A 101 -14.16 -29.78 11.05
N GLN A 102 -13.85 -30.92 10.43
CA GLN A 102 -14.72 -31.59 9.45
C GLN A 102 -15.75 -32.54 10.09
N GLY A 103 -15.89 -32.55 11.41
CA GLY A 103 -16.89 -33.35 12.12
C GLY A 103 -16.67 -34.86 12.02
N ALA A 104 -15.40 -35.32 11.97
CA ALA A 104 -15.08 -36.74 11.92
C ALA A 104 -15.66 -37.49 13.14
N ALA A 105 -15.89 -38.80 12.98
CA ALA A 105 -16.47 -39.61 14.04
C ALA A 105 -15.63 -39.51 15.34
N ARG A 106 -16.31 -39.29 16.48
CA ARG A 106 -15.65 -39.14 17.80
C ARG A 106 -14.67 -40.27 18.13
N ALA A 107 -14.94 -41.50 17.66
CA ALA A 107 -14.04 -42.64 17.83
C ALA A 107 -12.71 -42.45 17.09
N THR A 108 -12.76 -41.98 15.85
CA THR A 108 -11.58 -41.68 15.01
C THR A 108 -10.76 -40.53 15.59
N VAL A 109 -11.41 -39.44 15.99
CA VAL A 109 -10.74 -38.31 16.64
C VAL A 109 -10.03 -38.76 17.92
N LYS A 110 -10.70 -39.60 18.74
CA LYS A 110 -10.12 -40.16 19.96
C LYS A 110 -8.90 -41.03 19.67
N GLU A 111 -9.00 -41.95 18.71
CA GLU A 111 -7.88 -42.82 18.30
C GLU A 111 -6.67 -42.01 17.85
N LYS A 112 -6.87 -41.01 16.99
CA LYS A 112 -5.81 -40.14 16.49
C LYS A 112 -5.20 -39.28 17.60
N ARG A 113 -6.00 -38.78 18.54
CA ARG A 113 -5.53 -38.05 19.72
C ARG A 113 -4.67 -38.94 20.63
N GLU A 114 -5.08 -40.17 20.90
CA GLU A 114 -4.30 -41.12 21.72
C GLU A 114 -2.97 -41.49 21.04
N ALA A 115 -2.97 -41.72 19.73
CA ALA A 115 -1.75 -41.98 18.96
C ALA A 115 -0.79 -40.78 18.97
N LEU A 116 -1.30 -39.56 18.83
CA LEU A 116 -0.52 -38.34 18.89
C LEU A 116 0.11 -38.13 20.28
N ILE A 117 -0.63 -38.33 21.37
CA ILE A 117 -0.08 -38.21 22.74
C ILE A 117 1.05 -39.23 22.97
N ALA A 118 0.97 -40.42 22.38
CA ALA A 118 2.03 -41.42 22.50
C ALA A 118 3.31 -41.01 21.75
N LEU A 119 3.19 -40.27 20.65
CA LEU A 119 4.31 -39.75 19.85
C LEU A 119 4.88 -38.44 20.44
N ASP A 120 4.00 -37.58 20.95
CA ASP A 120 4.26 -36.25 21.48
C ASP A 120 3.72 -36.14 22.92
N PRO A 121 4.56 -36.43 23.94
CA PRO A 121 4.14 -36.35 25.33
C PRO A 121 3.65 -34.96 25.78
N VAL A 122 4.14 -33.88 25.13
CA VAL A 122 3.74 -32.49 25.45
C VAL A 122 2.32 -32.21 24.98
N ALA A 123 1.81 -32.94 23.97
CA ALA A 123 0.46 -32.78 23.46
C ALA A 123 -0.62 -32.96 24.53
N ALA A 124 -0.40 -33.83 25.53
CA ALA A 124 -1.35 -34.04 26.63
C ALA A 124 -1.58 -32.74 27.43
N GLU A 125 -0.51 -32.04 27.76
CA GLU A 125 -0.55 -30.76 28.48
C GLU A 125 -1.18 -29.66 27.61
N LEU A 126 -0.85 -29.63 26.32
CA LEU A 126 -1.47 -28.69 25.37
C LEU A 126 -2.99 -28.87 25.27
N PHE A 127 -3.48 -30.11 25.22
CA PHE A 127 -4.91 -30.36 25.17
C PHE A 127 -5.61 -30.01 26.49
N GLU A 128 -4.99 -30.31 27.64
CA GLU A 128 -5.54 -29.92 28.95
C GLU A 128 -5.62 -28.40 29.11
N LEU A 129 -4.59 -27.67 28.64
CA LEU A 129 -4.60 -26.21 28.56
C LEU A 129 -5.80 -25.72 27.77
N LYS A 130 -6.00 -26.20 26.54
CA LYS A 130 -7.14 -25.81 25.70
C LYS A 130 -8.48 -26.07 26.38
N ASP A 131 -8.69 -27.29 26.89
CA ASP A 131 -9.95 -27.69 27.55
C ASP A 131 -10.23 -26.86 28.82
N SER A 132 -9.19 -26.46 29.57
CA SER A 132 -9.35 -25.67 30.81
C SER A 132 -9.69 -24.21 30.53
N PHE A 133 -8.97 -23.59 29.58
CA PHE A 133 -9.17 -22.19 29.24
C PHE A 133 -10.44 -21.98 28.40
N ALA A 134 -10.84 -22.90 27.53
CA ALA A 134 -12.11 -22.80 26.79
C ALA A 134 -13.31 -22.68 27.75
N ARG A 135 -13.35 -23.49 28.81
CA ARG A 135 -14.39 -23.41 29.87
C ARG A 135 -14.33 -22.11 30.67
N LYS A 136 -13.11 -21.64 30.95
CA LYS A 136 -12.90 -20.39 31.69
C LYS A 136 -13.38 -19.18 30.88
N PHE A 137 -12.98 -19.08 29.61
CA PHE A 137 -13.40 -18.00 28.73
C PHE A 137 -14.89 -18.06 28.39
N THR A 138 -15.49 -19.24 28.26
CA THR A 138 -16.95 -19.40 28.15
C THR A 138 -17.69 -18.67 29.28
N SER A 139 -17.25 -18.87 30.53
CA SER A 139 -17.85 -18.20 31.69
C SER A 139 -17.67 -16.68 31.65
N VAL A 140 -16.57 -16.18 31.08
CA VAL A 140 -16.31 -14.75 30.92
C VAL A 140 -17.15 -14.17 29.78
N ALA A 141 -17.27 -14.87 28.65
CA ALA A 141 -18.09 -14.47 27.51
C ALA A 141 -19.56 -14.32 27.90
N GLU A 142 -20.14 -15.32 28.58
CA GLU A 142 -21.51 -15.25 29.12
C GLU A 142 -21.71 -14.05 30.05
N ALA A 143 -20.69 -13.68 30.82
CA ALA A 143 -20.75 -12.50 31.67
C ALA A 143 -20.76 -11.19 30.87
N TYR A 144 -20.03 -11.09 29.76
CA TYR A 144 -20.06 -9.92 28.87
C TYR A 144 -21.41 -9.81 28.15
N GLU A 145 -21.96 -10.93 27.67
CA GLU A 145 -23.31 -10.96 27.10
C GLU A 145 -24.36 -10.43 28.08
N LYS A 146 -24.32 -10.90 29.33
CA LYS A 146 -25.22 -10.44 30.38
C LYS A 146 -25.07 -8.94 30.70
N ALA A 147 -23.93 -8.34 30.36
CA ALA A 147 -23.66 -6.91 30.53
C ALA A 147 -23.99 -6.08 29.28
N ASP A 148 -24.60 -6.67 28.26
CA ASP A 148 -24.90 -6.01 26.98
C ASP A 148 -23.65 -5.44 26.30
N ARG A 149 -22.57 -6.23 26.30
CA ARG A 149 -21.26 -5.91 25.72
C ARG A 149 -20.95 -6.81 24.54
N PRO A 150 -21.59 -6.59 23.38
CA PRO A 150 -21.54 -7.52 22.26
C PRO A 150 -20.17 -7.63 21.58
N HIS A 151 -19.38 -6.56 21.48
CA HIS A 151 -18.01 -6.63 20.94
C HIS A 151 -17.09 -7.43 21.87
N GLY A 152 -17.13 -7.12 23.17
CA GLY A 152 -16.35 -7.86 24.17
C GLY A 152 -16.74 -9.34 24.20
N ALA A 153 -18.04 -9.64 24.18
CA ALA A 153 -18.54 -11.01 24.15
C ALA A 153 -18.10 -11.77 22.89
N ILE A 154 -18.23 -11.17 21.70
CA ILE A 154 -17.74 -11.78 20.45
C ILE A 154 -16.24 -12.08 20.54
N GLY A 155 -15.44 -11.11 21.01
CA GLY A 155 -14.00 -11.30 21.16
C GLY A 155 -13.65 -12.52 22.01
N ILE A 156 -14.29 -12.65 23.17
CA ILE A 156 -14.04 -13.78 24.08
C ILE A 156 -14.60 -15.09 23.51
N TRP A 157 -15.75 -15.09 22.84
CA TRP A 157 -16.24 -16.30 22.17
C TRP A 157 -15.32 -16.78 21.05
N LYS A 158 -14.65 -15.86 20.34
CA LYS A 158 -13.62 -16.22 19.36
C LYS A 158 -12.38 -16.82 20.04
N GLU A 159 -11.99 -16.32 21.22
CA GLU A 159 -10.95 -16.96 22.04
C GLU A 159 -11.37 -18.38 22.47
N VAL A 160 -12.66 -18.61 22.77
CA VAL A 160 -13.18 -19.96 23.02
C VAL A 160 -13.05 -20.85 21.77
N GLN A 161 -13.48 -20.38 20.60
CA GLN A 161 -13.35 -21.14 19.35
C GLN A 161 -11.89 -21.43 18.95
N ALA A 162 -10.97 -20.50 19.23
CA ALA A 162 -9.55 -20.69 19.00
C ALA A 162 -8.96 -21.84 19.84
N LEU A 163 -9.44 -21.99 21.08
CA LEU A 163 -9.03 -23.09 21.98
C LEU A 163 -9.77 -24.40 21.66
N ASP A 164 -11.08 -24.33 21.43
CA ASP A 164 -11.96 -25.45 21.12
C ASP A 164 -12.82 -25.13 19.87
N PRO A 165 -12.34 -25.49 18.66
CA PRO A 165 -13.04 -25.21 17.41
C PRO A 165 -14.44 -25.85 17.32
N ASP A 166 -14.68 -26.92 18.09
CA ASP A 166 -15.93 -27.67 18.06
C ASP A 166 -17.00 -27.13 19.02
N ALA A 167 -16.70 -26.09 19.81
CA ALA A 167 -17.60 -25.56 20.83
C ALA A 167 -18.90 -25.00 20.21
N PRO A 168 -20.03 -25.75 20.22
CA PRO A 168 -21.23 -25.34 19.50
C PRO A 168 -21.87 -24.09 20.10
N GLU A 169 -21.71 -23.88 21.41
CA GLU A 169 -22.17 -22.69 22.12
C GLU A 169 -21.49 -21.40 21.62
N ALA A 170 -20.19 -21.45 21.30
CA ALA A 170 -19.43 -20.30 20.89
C ALA A 170 -19.86 -19.84 19.48
N ALA A 171 -19.94 -20.78 18.53
CA ALA A 171 -20.43 -20.50 17.18
C ALA A 171 -21.85 -19.93 17.19
N ALA A 172 -22.76 -20.55 17.96
CA ALA A 172 -24.14 -20.11 18.08
C ALA A 172 -24.26 -18.72 18.76
N ALA A 173 -23.41 -18.42 19.74
CA ALA A 173 -23.38 -17.12 20.40
C ALA A 173 -22.85 -16.03 19.46
N ILE A 174 -21.75 -16.27 18.75
CA ILE A 174 -21.19 -15.32 17.78
C ILE A 174 -22.22 -14.99 16.69
N GLU A 175 -22.82 -16.00 16.07
CA GLU A 175 -23.84 -15.78 15.03
C GLU A 175 -25.03 -14.98 15.57
N ARG A 176 -25.52 -15.33 16.77
CA ARG A 176 -26.62 -14.62 17.42
C ARG A 176 -26.28 -13.16 17.71
N ILE A 177 -25.11 -12.87 18.29
CA ILE A 177 -24.70 -11.50 18.63
C ILE A 177 -24.45 -10.69 17.34
N ALA A 178 -23.80 -11.28 16.35
CA ALA A 178 -23.51 -10.66 15.05
C ALA A 178 -24.76 -10.33 14.23
N SER A 179 -25.88 -11.02 14.48
CA SER A 179 -27.16 -10.76 13.80
C SER A 179 -27.86 -9.47 14.22
N ALA A 180 -27.32 -8.77 15.23
CA ALA A 180 -27.81 -7.45 15.65
C ALA A 180 -27.60 -6.38 14.56
N PRO A 181 -28.40 -5.30 14.53
CA PRO A 181 -28.32 -4.25 13.52
C PRO A 181 -27.14 -3.28 13.72
N ASP A 182 -25.94 -3.79 14.03
CA ASP A 182 -24.68 -3.05 14.11
C ASP A 182 -23.64 -3.68 13.16
N PRO A 183 -23.27 -3.00 12.04
CA PRO A 183 -22.29 -3.51 11.09
C PRO A 183 -20.92 -3.84 11.69
N SER A 184 -20.53 -3.14 12.75
CA SER A 184 -19.23 -3.35 13.38
C SER A 184 -19.18 -4.65 14.18
N LEU A 185 -20.33 -5.18 14.62
CA LEU A 185 -20.42 -6.52 15.22
C LEU A 185 -20.25 -7.62 14.18
N ALA A 186 -20.86 -7.46 13.01
CA ALA A 186 -20.69 -8.40 11.91
C ALA A 186 -19.21 -8.49 11.52
N ALA A 187 -18.54 -7.36 11.34
CA ALA A 187 -17.10 -7.33 11.04
C ALA A 187 -16.26 -8.04 12.12
N ASN A 188 -16.55 -7.82 13.40
CA ASN A 188 -15.83 -8.45 14.51
C ASN A 188 -16.07 -9.97 14.61
N ALA A 189 -17.29 -10.42 14.29
CA ALA A 189 -17.72 -11.82 14.42
C ALA A 189 -17.15 -12.76 13.36
N LYS A 190 -16.75 -12.24 12.19
CA LYS A 190 -16.32 -13.11 11.09
C LYS A 190 -15.06 -13.92 11.41
N PRO A 191 -14.99 -15.18 10.95
CA PRO A 191 -13.77 -15.98 10.99
C PRO A 191 -12.71 -15.38 10.07
N LYS A 192 -11.45 -15.82 10.20
CA LYS A 192 -10.36 -15.36 9.33
C LYS A 192 -10.57 -15.81 7.87
N ASP A 193 -11.09 -17.02 7.69
CA ASP A 193 -11.52 -17.61 6.42
C ASP A 193 -12.96 -18.13 6.57
N LEU A 194 -13.85 -17.78 5.62
CA LEU A 194 -15.25 -18.22 5.62
C LEU A 194 -15.41 -19.73 5.36
N PHE A 195 -14.37 -20.39 4.85
CA PHE A 195 -14.41 -21.78 4.41
C PHE A 195 -13.46 -22.67 5.20
N GLU A 196 -13.00 -22.24 6.38
CA GLU A 196 -11.95 -22.93 7.15
C GLU A 196 -12.28 -24.40 7.50
N ASP A 197 -13.58 -24.73 7.58
CA ASP A 197 -14.15 -26.03 7.93
C ASP A 197 -14.51 -26.91 6.74
N VAL A 198 -14.38 -26.41 5.51
CA VAL A 198 -14.78 -27.09 4.28
C VAL A 198 -13.58 -27.38 3.39
N THR A 199 -13.46 -28.61 2.88
CA THR A 199 -12.39 -29.00 1.94
C THR A 199 -12.73 -28.58 0.50
N ASP A 200 -11.70 -28.36 -0.31
CA ASP A 200 -11.87 -28.05 -1.73
C ASP A 200 -12.52 -29.23 -2.49
N GLU A 201 -12.28 -30.47 -2.06
CA GLU A 201 -12.98 -31.66 -2.60
C GLU A 201 -14.48 -31.65 -2.29
N TRP A 202 -14.88 -31.29 -1.06
CA TRP A 202 -16.29 -31.17 -0.71
C TRP A 202 -16.98 -30.06 -1.50
N ILE A 203 -16.31 -28.92 -1.69
CA ILE A 203 -16.84 -27.80 -2.49
C ILE A 203 -17.08 -28.28 -3.92
N ALA A 204 -16.12 -29.00 -4.53
CA ALA A 204 -16.27 -29.55 -5.87
C ALA A 204 -17.44 -30.54 -5.98
N GLU A 205 -17.64 -31.41 -4.98
CA GLU A 205 -18.76 -32.35 -4.94
C GLU A 205 -20.12 -31.64 -4.81
N HIS A 206 -20.21 -30.66 -3.89
CA HIS A 206 -21.39 -29.82 -3.73
C HIS A 206 -21.71 -29.08 -5.03
N ASP A 207 -20.71 -28.47 -5.66
CA ASP A 207 -20.89 -27.71 -6.89
C ASP A 207 -21.36 -28.58 -8.06
N ALA A 208 -20.85 -29.81 -8.16
CA ALA A 208 -21.32 -30.78 -9.13
C ALA A 208 -22.79 -31.20 -8.90
N GLU A 209 -23.24 -31.32 -7.64
CA GLU A 209 -24.64 -31.61 -7.31
C GLU A 209 -25.58 -30.45 -7.66
N HIS A 210 -25.11 -29.22 -7.48
CA HIS A 210 -25.89 -27.99 -7.59
C HIS A 210 -25.72 -27.21 -8.91
N VAL A 211 -24.98 -27.76 -9.89
CA VAL A 211 -24.68 -27.11 -11.19
C VAL A 211 -25.93 -26.83 -12.07
N ASP A 212 -27.00 -27.61 -11.91
CA ASP A 212 -28.29 -27.38 -12.58
C ASP A 212 -29.12 -26.38 -11.77
N TRP A 213 -29.58 -25.30 -12.39
CA TRP A 213 -30.41 -24.27 -11.76
C TRP A 213 -31.64 -24.84 -11.02
N LYS A 214 -32.23 -25.95 -11.51
CA LYS A 214 -33.37 -26.60 -10.82
C LYS A 214 -33.01 -27.15 -9.45
N LYS A 215 -31.74 -27.45 -9.23
CA LYS A 215 -31.15 -27.91 -7.98
C LYS A 215 -30.27 -26.85 -7.33
N ALA A 216 -30.34 -25.59 -7.76
CA ALA A 216 -29.50 -24.53 -7.22
C ALA A 216 -29.52 -24.51 -5.69
N ALA A 217 -28.32 -24.34 -5.10
CA ALA A 217 -28.13 -24.27 -3.67
C ALA A 217 -28.76 -23.00 -3.10
N LYS A 218 -29.13 -23.03 -1.81
CA LYS A 218 -29.91 -21.96 -1.16
C LYS A 218 -29.35 -21.62 0.20
N LEU A 219 -29.27 -20.32 0.49
CA LEU A 219 -28.84 -19.77 1.78
C LEU A 219 -29.83 -18.69 2.21
N THR A 220 -30.30 -18.72 3.45
CA THR A 220 -31.24 -17.73 3.98
C THR A 220 -30.61 -16.97 5.13
N ARG A 221 -30.64 -15.64 5.03
CA ARG A 221 -30.15 -14.70 6.03
C ARG A 221 -31.27 -13.71 6.42
N PRO A 222 -31.08 -12.84 7.44
CA PRO A 222 -32.15 -11.96 7.92
C PRO A 222 -32.77 -11.06 6.85
N ASN A 223 -31.97 -10.48 5.94
CA ASN A 223 -32.44 -9.53 4.93
C ASN A 223 -32.55 -10.14 3.51
N TYR A 224 -31.92 -11.30 3.23
CA TYR A 224 -31.95 -11.90 1.88
C TYR A 224 -32.13 -13.43 1.85
N HIS A 225 -32.69 -13.93 0.75
CA HIS A 225 -32.65 -15.34 0.34
C HIS A 225 -31.72 -15.48 -0.87
N THR A 226 -30.54 -16.08 -0.72
CA THR A 226 -29.60 -16.29 -1.82
C THR A 226 -29.82 -17.66 -2.47
N VAL A 227 -29.87 -17.70 -3.79
CA VAL A 227 -29.97 -18.93 -4.60
C VAL A 227 -28.91 -18.89 -5.70
N SER A 228 -28.10 -19.94 -5.81
CA SER A 228 -27.04 -19.98 -6.82
C SER A 228 -26.72 -21.40 -7.30
N ASN A 229 -26.36 -21.51 -8.58
CA ASN A 229 -25.71 -22.68 -9.18
C ASN A 229 -24.28 -22.37 -9.67
N ALA A 230 -23.73 -21.22 -9.25
CA ALA A 230 -22.39 -20.76 -9.61
C ALA A 230 -21.29 -21.26 -8.65
N GLY A 231 -21.65 -22.10 -7.69
CA GLY A 231 -20.76 -22.73 -6.71
C GLY A 231 -21.04 -22.33 -5.26
N TYR A 232 -20.54 -23.11 -4.33
CA TYR A 232 -20.73 -22.95 -2.88
C TYR A 232 -20.11 -21.65 -2.38
N GLU A 233 -18.88 -21.35 -2.83
CA GLU A 233 -18.19 -20.14 -2.41
C GLU A 233 -18.97 -18.89 -2.80
N VAL A 234 -19.51 -18.85 -4.02
CA VAL A 234 -20.34 -17.75 -4.51
C VAL A 234 -21.59 -17.60 -3.64
N LEU A 235 -22.28 -18.72 -3.35
CA LEU A 235 -23.48 -18.71 -2.50
C LEU A 235 -23.22 -18.09 -1.12
N VAL A 236 -22.17 -18.56 -0.43
CA VAL A 236 -21.86 -18.14 0.95
C VAL A 236 -21.37 -16.70 0.96
N ARG A 237 -20.37 -16.35 0.12
CA ARG A 237 -19.84 -14.98 0.07
C ARG A 237 -20.91 -13.95 -0.30
N THR A 238 -21.78 -14.26 -1.27
CA THR A 238 -22.91 -13.39 -1.63
C THR A 238 -23.86 -13.21 -0.45
N GLY A 239 -24.24 -14.30 0.22
CA GLY A 239 -25.13 -14.23 1.39
C GLY A 239 -24.57 -13.34 2.50
N GLU A 240 -23.27 -13.45 2.81
CA GLU A 240 -22.64 -12.66 3.87
C GLU A 240 -22.41 -11.19 3.49
N ALA A 241 -22.00 -10.92 2.25
CA ALA A 241 -21.76 -9.56 1.79
C ALA A 241 -23.07 -8.75 1.73
N MET A 242 -24.16 -9.38 1.29
CA MET A 242 -25.45 -8.72 1.14
C MET A 242 -26.03 -8.24 2.48
N GLU A 243 -25.85 -8.99 3.56
CA GLU A 243 -26.32 -8.56 4.90
C GLU A 243 -25.63 -7.27 5.36
N GLN A 244 -24.34 -7.11 5.08
CA GLN A 244 -23.62 -5.88 5.40
C GLN A 244 -24.00 -4.73 4.46
N MET A 245 -24.20 -5.02 3.18
CA MET A 245 -24.71 -4.03 2.22
C MET A 245 -26.08 -3.50 2.63
N SER A 246 -26.99 -4.35 3.12
CA SER A 246 -28.28 -3.89 3.68
C SER A 246 -28.09 -2.82 4.75
N ALA A 247 -27.12 -2.99 5.64
CA ALA A 247 -26.85 -1.99 6.67
C ALA A 247 -26.25 -0.70 6.08
N PHE A 248 -25.38 -0.81 5.08
CA PHE A 248 -24.86 0.37 4.38
C PHE A 248 -25.97 1.14 3.65
N TYR A 249 -26.85 0.45 2.92
CA TYR A 249 -27.99 1.08 2.26
C TYR A 249 -28.90 1.80 3.25
N LYS A 250 -29.23 1.16 4.40
CA LYS A 250 -30.05 1.78 5.46
C LYS A 250 -29.43 3.09 5.96
N ARG A 251 -28.11 3.12 6.16
CA ARG A 251 -27.36 4.33 6.59
C ARG A 251 -27.38 5.41 5.51
N PHE A 252 -27.03 5.07 4.27
CA PHE A 252 -26.94 6.02 3.17
C PHE A 252 -28.29 6.66 2.84
N PHE A 253 -29.34 5.83 2.70
CA PHE A 253 -30.68 6.29 2.33
C PHE A 253 -31.51 6.80 3.52
N ARG A 254 -31.01 6.67 4.75
CA ARG A 254 -31.74 6.99 6.00
C ARG A 254 -33.13 6.33 6.01
N TYR A 255 -33.17 5.05 5.67
CA TYR A 255 -34.41 4.27 5.52
C TYR A 255 -34.29 2.91 6.19
N GLY A 256 -35.21 2.60 7.13
CA GLY A 256 -35.27 1.31 7.81
C GLY A 256 -34.08 0.97 8.71
N GLY A 257 -33.39 2.00 9.20
CA GLY A 257 -32.40 1.90 10.28
C GLY A 257 -33.04 1.97 11.68
N PRO A 258 -32.24 1.91 12.76
CA PRO A 258 -32.74 1.90 14.13
C PRO A 258 -33.63 3.09 14.50
N ASP A 259 -33.35 4.27 13.94
CA ASP A 259 -34.08 5.51 14.18
C ASP A 259 -35.28 5.72 13.23
N ASP A 260 -35.58 4.73 12.38
CA ASP A 260 -36.67 4.79 11.41
C ASP A 260 -37.65 3.62 11.57
N SER A 261 -38.91 3.95 11.84
CA SER A 261 -39.99 2.96 12.02
C SER A 261 -40.38 2.21 10.74
N ARG A 262 -39.91 2.63 9.56
CA ARG A 262 -40.19 1.96 8.28
C ARG A 262 -39.39 0.65 8.19
N SER A 263 -39.94 -0.34 7.47
CA SER A 263 -39.30 -1.66 7.33
C SER A 263 -38.87 -1.92 5.89
N VAL A 264 -37.75 -2.64 5.73
CA VAL A 264 -37.25 -3.09 4.43
C VAL A 264 -37.68 -4.54 4.24
N PRO A 265 -38.41 -4.89 3.16
CA PRO A 265 -38.81 -6.27 2.92
C PRO A 265 -37.61 -7.14 2.56
N ARG A 266 -37.62 -8.39 3.03
CA ARG A 266 -36.68 -9.41 2.57
C ARG A 266 -36.93 -9.74 1.11
N ILE A 267 -35.87 -9.81 0.30
CA ILE A 267 -35.94 -10.15 -1.13
C ILE A 267 -35.03 -11.34 -1.46
N THR A 268 -35.20 -11.91 -2.66
CA THR A 268 -34.38 -13.02 -3.14
C THR A 268 -33.24 -12.52 -4.02
N VAL A 269 -32.05 -13.11 -3.89
CA VAL A 269 -30.89 -12.87 -4.74
C VAL A 269 -30.62 -14.14 -5.56
N HIS A 270 -30.76 -14.04 -6.89
CA HIS A 270 -30.43 -15.11 -7.83
C HIS A 270 -29.07 -14.83 -8.46
N VAL A 271 -28.13 -15.77 -8.30
CA VAL A 271 -26.81 -15.71 -8.94
C VAL A 271 -26.63 -16.91 -9.86
N PHE A 272 -26.75 -16.68 -11.18
CA PHE A 272 -26.57 -17.71 -12.20
C PHE A 272 -25.08 -17.95 -12.51
N LYS A 273 -24.72 -19.17 -12.92
CA LYS A 273 -23.32 -19.50 -13.28
C LYS A 273 -22.84 -18.91 -14.61
N SER A 274 -23.74 -18.34 -15.42
CA SER A 274 -23.40 -17.78 -16.73
C SER A 274 -24.43 -16.78 -17.22
N ARG A 275 -24.01 -15.88 -18.11
CA ARG A 275 -24.89 -14.95 -18.82
C ARG A 275 -26.01 -15.65 -19.58
N ASP A 276 -25.71 -16.74 -20.27
CA ASP A 276 -26.69 -17.47 -21.08
C ASP A 276 -27.81 -18.07 -20.22
N GLU A 277 -27.48 -18.57 -19.02
CA GLU A 277 -28.48 -19.04 -18.07
C GLU A 277 -29.32 -17.88 -17.53
N TYR A 278 -28.68 -16.76 -17.16
CA TYR A 278 -29.40 -15.56 -16.73
C TYR A 278 -30.42 -15.10 -17.77
N LEU A 279 -30.00 -14.88 -19.03
CA LEU A 279 -30.89 -14.43 -20.10
C LEU A 279 -32.05 -15.40 -20.37
N LYS A 280 -31.83 -16.70 -20.15
CA LYS A 280 -32.83 -17.75 -20.41
C LYS A 280 -33.79 -17.98 -19.23
N LEU A 281 -33.30 -17.86 -18.00
CA LEU A 281 -33.98 -18.30 -16.78
C LEU A 281 -34.42 -17.16 -15.86
N GLY A 282 -33.93 -15.93 -16.09
CA GLY A 282 -34.27 -14.74 -15.30
C GLY A 282 -35.76 -14.39 -15.32
N ILE A 283 -36.21 -13.75 -14.25
CA ILE A 283 -37.60 -13.36 -13.99
C ILE A 283 -37.95 -12.09 -14.77
N GLY A 284 -38.87 -12.21 -15.74
CA GLY A 284 -39.16 -11.14 -16.70
C GLY A 284 -37.97 -11.05 -17.66
N PRO A 285 -38.15 -11.33 -18.96
CA PRO A 285 -37.02 -11.60 -19.86
C PRO A 285 -35.95 -10.51 -19.70
N PRO A 286 -34.73 -10.88 -19.24
CA PRO A 286 -33.69 -9.91 -18.98
C PRO A 286 -33.38 -9.04 -20.19
N VAL A 287 -32.96 -7.81 -19.92
CA VAL A 287 -32.47 -6.93 -20.98
C VAL A 287 -31.11 -7.46 -21.44
N GLU A 288 -30.94 -7.69 -22.75
CA GLU A 288 -29.78 -8.41 -23.30
C GLU A 288 -28.43 -7.77 -22.93
N TRP A 289 -28.36 -6.44 -22.86
CA TRP A 289 -27.13 -5.74 -22.50
C TRP A 289 -26.88 -5.64 -20.98
N SER A 290 -27.84 -6.02 -20.13
CA SER A 290 -27.69 -5.88 -18.68
C SER A 290 -26.94 -7.06 -18.06
N ALA A 291 -26.08 -6.75 -17.09
CA ALA A 291 -25.38 -7.75 -16.28
C ALA A 291 -26.24 -8.25 -15.09
N GLY A 292 -27.32 -7.56 -14.79
CA GLY A 292 -28.27 -7.92 -13.73
C GLY A 292 -29.55 -7.08 -13.80
N HIS A 293 -30.52 -7.36 -12.95
CA HIS A 293 -31.68 -6.48 -12.77
C HIS A 293 -32.36 -6.65 -11.41
N PHE A 294 -32.95 -5.57 -10.91
CA PHE A 294 -33.92 -5.61 -9.82
C PHE A 294 -35.36 -5.64 -10.34
N THR A 295 -36.11 -6.67 -9.95
CA THR A 295 -37.49 -6.91 -10.39
C THR A 295 -38.55 -6.41 -9.40
N GLY A 296 -38.13 -5.71 -8.33
CA GLY A 296 -39.00 -5.32 -7.21
C GLY A 296 -39.05 -6.33 -6.06
N SER A 297 -38.82 -7.62 -6.36
CA SER A 297 -38.82 -8.70 -5.35
C SER A 297 -37.61 -9.64 -5.43
N HIS A 298 -36.85 -9.54 -6.52
CA HIS A 298 -35.63 -10.30 -6.74
C HIS A 298 -34.55 -9.36 -7.27
N VAL A 299 -33.31 -9.60 -6.86
CA VAL A 299 -32.11 -9.14 -7.56
C VAL A 299 -31.56 -10.35 -8.30
N GLU A 300 -31.31 -10.22 -9.61
CA GLU A 300 -30.73 -11.30 -10.39
C GLU A 300 -29.48 -10.84 -11.12
N CYS A 301 -28.41 -11.63 -11.04
CA CYS A 301 -27.14 -11.41 -11.73
C CYS A 301 -26.47 -12.75 -12.06
N TYR A 302 -25.28 -12.72 -12.66
CA TYR A 302 -24.53 -13.93 -13.00
C TYR A 302 -23.03 -13.77 -12.73
N VAL A 303 -22.36 -14.90 -12.54
CA VAL A 303 -20.90 -15.00 -12.61
C VAL A 303 -20.51 -15.20 -14.07
N ASP A 304 -19.57 -14.40 -14.56
CA ASP A 304 -19.04 -14.47 -15.92
C ASP A 304 -17.50 -14.50 -15.88
N LYS A 305 -16.85 -14.22 -17.01
CA LYS A 305 -15.40 -14.04 -17.13
C LYS A 305 -14.78 -13.08 -16.11
N GLY A 306 -15.55 -12.16 -15.54
CA GLY A 306 -15.14 -11.23 -14.48
C GLY A 306 -14.98 -11.84 -13.09
N GLY A 307 -15.34 -13.12 -12.92
CA GLY A 307 -15.28 -13.82 -11.64
C GLY A 307 -16.29 -13.29 -10.62
N PHE A 308 -16.07 -13.68 -9.36
CA PHE A 308 -16.87 -13.20 -8.23
C PHE A 308 -16.72 -11.68 -8.06
N ALA A 309 -15.49 -11.16 -8.14
CA ALA A 309 -15.22 -9.73 -8.00
C ALA A 309 -16.01 -8.87 -9.02
N GLY A 310 -16.08 -9.31 -10.28
CA GLY A 310 -16.85 -8.60 -11.31
C GLY A 310 -18.37 -8.65 -11.10
N MET A 311 -18.90 -9.78 -10.63
CA MET A 311 -20.33 -9.96 -10.34
C MET A 311 -20.80 -9.08 -9.18
N VAL A 312 -19.96 -8.93 -8.14
CA VAL A 312 -20.30 -8.22 -6.89
C VAL A 312 -20.69 -6.77 -7.13
N GLY A 313 -19.99 -6.05 -8.02
CA GLY A 313 -20.33 -4.67 -8.37
C GLY A 313 -21.75 -4.57 -8.94
N THR A 314 -22.11 -5.44 -9.87
CA THR A 314 -23.47 -5.53 -10.42
C THR A 314 -24.49 -5.91 -9.33
N LEU A 315 -24.20 -6.90 -8.50
CA LEU A 315 -25.09 -7.30 -7.42
C LEU A 315 -25.41 -6.13 -6.48
N PHE A 316 -24.39 -5.36 -6.10
CA PHE A 316 -24.56 -4.20 -5.21
C PHE A 316 -25.28 -3.03 -5.90
N HIS A 317 -25.07 -2.85 -7.20
CA HIS A 317 -25.83 -1.91 -8.01
C HIS A 317 -27.32 -2.27 -7.99
N GLU A 318 -27.65 -3.49 -8.38
CA GLU A 318 -29.04 -3.92 -8.51
C GLU A 318 -29.77 -3.96 -7.17
N ALA A 319 -29.10 -4.41 -6.10
CA ALA A 319 -29.67 -4.38 -4.77
C ALA A 319 -29.95 -2.97 -4.25
N ALA A 320 -29.15 -1.97 -4.66
CA ALA A 320 -29.39 -0.58 -4.28
C ALA A 320 -30.73 -0.06 -4.83
N HIS A 321 -31.19 -0.53 -6.00
CA HIS A 321 -32.48 -0.12 -6.55
C HIS A 321 -33.67 -0.43 -5.65
N GLN A 322 -33.57 -1.44 -4.78
CA GLN A 322 -34.57 -1.68 -3.73
C GLN A 322 -34.72 -0.44 -2.86
N TYR A 323 -33.61 0.11 -2.38
CA TYR A 323 -33.60 1.25 -1.47
C TYR A 323 -33.86 2.57 -2.19
N VAL A 324 -33.37 2.74 -3.42
CA VAL A 324 -33.72 3.92 -4.24
C VAL A 324 -35.24 4.00 -4.41
N SER A 325 -35.89 2.87 -4.70
CA SER A 325 -37.36 2.79 -4.87
C SER A 325 -38.13 3.00 -3.57
N LEU A 326 -37.59 2.58 -2.42
CA LEU A 326 -38.25 2.72 -1.12
C LEU A 326 -38.07 4.10 -0.48
N ALA A 327 -36.90 4.70 -0.66
CA ALA A 327 -36.47 5.85 0.12
C ALA A 327 -36.50 7.18 -0.64
N THR A 328 -36.57 7.16 -1.98
CA THR A 328 -36.37 8.36 -2.81
C THR A 328 -37.41 8.50 -3.92
N ASN A 329 -37.45 9.68 -4.55
CA ASN A 329 -38.17 9.93 -5.80
C ASN A 329 -37.22 10.05 -7.01
N ALA A 330 -36.01 9.48 -6.92
CA ALA A 330 -35.02 9.56 -7.98
C ALA A 330 -35.51 8.86 -9.26
N GLN A 331 -35.23 9.47 -10.41
CA GLN A 331 -35.57 8.95 -11.74
C GLN A 331 -34.45 9.23 -12.73
N GLY A 332 -34.42 8.48 -13.84
CA GLY A 332 -33.42 8.64 -14.89
C GLY A 332 -32.01 8.49 -14.35
N TRP A 333 -31.13 9.41 -14.75
CA TRP A 333 -29.71 9.40 -14.37
C TRP A 333 -29.46 9.32 -12.86
N LEU A 334 -30.33 9.91 -12.04
CA LEU A 334 -30.13 9.94 -10.60
C LEU A 334 -30.42 8.57 -9.96
N ASN A 335 -31.37 7.80 -10.49
CA ASN A 335 -31.63 6.44 -10.02
C ASN A 335 -30.37 5.56 -10.20
N GLU A 336 -29.82 5.61 -11.41
CA GLU A 336 -28.67 4.80 -11.82
C GLU A 336 -27.37 5.29 -11.19
N GLY A 337 -27.18 6.61 -11.05
CA GLY A 337 -26.04 7.21 -10.36
C GLY A 337 -26.02 6.84 -8.86
N LEU A 338 -27.18 6.81 -8.21
CA LEU A 338 -27.30 6.37 -6.80
C LEU A 338 -27.02 4.87 -6.65
N ALA A 339 -27.48 4.03 -7.58
CA ALA A 339 -27.16 2.61 -7.57
C ALA A 339 -25.65 2.36 -7.83
N SER A 340 -25.09 3.05 -8.82
CA SER A 340 -23.67 2.95 -9.20
C SER A 340 -22.72 3.35 -8.07
N PHE A 341 -23.15 4.22 -7.16
CA PHE A 341 -22.35 4.65 -6.00
C PHE A 341 -21.84 3.46 -5.18
N PHE A 342 -22.62 2.40 -5.07
CA PHE A 342 -22.30 1.23 -4.24
C PHE A 342 -21.37 0.23 -4.92
N GLU A 343 -21.12 0.36 -6.22
CA GLU A 343 -20.24 -0.52 -6.99
C GLU A 343 -18.77 -0.48 -6.49
N GLY A 344 -18.37 0.59 -5.79
CA GLY A 344 -17.03 0.71 -5.23
C GLY A 344 -16.80 -0.12 -3.97
N THR A 345 -17.86 -0.66 -3.35
CA THR A 345 -17.74 -1.43 -2.10
C THR A 345 -16.89 -2.69 -2.31
N ARG A 346 -15.84 -2.86 -1.50
CA ARG A 346 -14.91 -4.01 -1.59
C ARG A 346 -15.26 -5.09 -0.56
N ILE A 347 -15.27 -6.36 -0.97
CA ILE A 347 -15.38 -7.51 -0.07
C ILE A 347 -13.97 -7.94 0.38
N LEU A 348 -13.81 -8.26 1.67
CA LEU A 348 -12.61 -8.83 2.30
C LEU A 348 -12.71 -10.37 2.39
N PRO A 349 -11.60 -11.11 2.61
CA PRO A 349 -11.61 -12.58 2.58
C PRO A 349 -12.57 -13.21 3.61
N ASN A 350 -12.74 -12.55 4.75
CA ASN A 350 -13.68 -12.93 5.81
C ASN A 350 -15.15 -12.57 5.49
N GLY A 351 -15.45 -12.09 4.28
CA GLY A 351 -16.78 -11.66 3.85
C GLY A 351 -17.20 -10.28 4.35
N SER A 352 -16.38 -9.57 5.12
CA SER A 352 -16.67 -8.19 5.51
C SER A 352 -16.55 -7.22 4.33
N ILE A 353 -17.19 -6.06 4.40
CA ILE A 353 -17.13 -5.05 3.33
C ILE A 353 -16.45 -3.76 3.77
N ILE A 354 -15.73 -3.13 2.85
CA ILE A 354 -15.28 -1.74 2.96
C ILE A 354 -16.25 -0.86 2.18
N MET A 355 -16.90 0.04 2.90
CA MET A 355 -17.96 0.92 2.38
C MET A 355 -17.37 2.24 1.87
N ASN A 356 -18.10 2.92 0.97
CA ASN A 356 -17.77 4.27 0.48
C ASN A 356 -16.38 4.42 -0.20
N GLU A 357 -15.91 3.35 -0.84
CA GLU A 357 -14.76 3.37 -1.74
C GLU A 357 -15.18 3.87 -3.14
N PRO A 358 -14.28 4.52 -3.89
CA PRO A 358 -14.55 4.84 -5.29
C PRO A 358 -14.68 3.55 -6.13
N ALA A 359 -15.60 3.55 -7.10
CA ALA A 359 -15.70 2.48 -8.07
C ALA A 359 -14.60 2.66 -9.13
N ASP A 360 -13.45 1.99 -8.94
CA ASP A 360 -12.24 2.22 -9.73
C ASP A 360 -12.49 2.07 -11.25
N HIS A 361 -13.35 1.14 -11.70
CA HIS A 361 -13.73 0.99 -13.11
C HIS A 361 -14.59 2.15 -13.66
N ARG A 362 -15.38 2.82 -12.81
CA ARG A 362 -16.12 4.04 -13.20
C ARG A 362 -15.21 5.26 -13.15
N LEU A 363 -14.35 5.34 -12.14
CA LEU A 363 -13.40 6.41 -11.92
C LEU A 363 -12.42 6.52 -13.08
N GLY A 364 -11.71 5.43 -13.41
CA GLY A 364 -10.74 5.41 -14.51
C GLY A 364 -11.39 5.73 -15.85
N ALA A 365 -12.58 5.17 -16.12
CA ALA A 365 -13.33 5.47 -17.35
C ALA A 365 -13.73 6.95 -17.46
N LEU A 366 -14.14 7.58 -16.37
CA LEU A 366 -14.48 9.01 -16.36
C LEU A 366 -13.23 9.89 -16.46
N ALA A 367 -12.17 9.58 -15.71
CA ALA A 367 -10.90 10.29 -15.71
C ALA A 367 -10.30 10.32 -17.13
N GLY A 368 -10.19 9.16 -17.79
CA GLY A 368 -9.65 9.08 -19.15
C GLY A 368 -10.48 9.85 -20.19
N ARG A 369 -11.80 9.98 -19.99
CA ARG A 369 -12.66 10.85 -20.82
C ARG A 369 -12.41 12.33 -20.53
N MET A 370 -12.26 12.70 -19.26
CA MET A 370 -11.99 14.08 -18.85
C MET A 370 -10.62 14.59 -19.32
N GLU A 371 -9.59 13.75 -19.35
CA GLU A 371 -8.28 14.07 -19.94
C GLU A 371 -8.41 14.46 -21.41
N LYS A 372 -9.25 13.74 -22.16
CA LYS A 372 -9.52 13.97 -23.59
C LYS A 372 -10.40 15.21 -23.87
N GLY A 373 -11.07 15.76 -22.85
CA GLY A 373 -11.87 16.98 -22.94
C GLY A 373 -13.37 16.77 -22.68
N TRP A 374 -14.17 17.77 -23.01
CA TRP A 374 -15.63 17.75 -22.83
C TRP A 374 -16.35 17.41 -24.13
N MET A 375 -17.51 16.77 -24.02
CA MET A 375 -18.46 16.59 -25.13
C MET A 375 -19.01 17.94 -25.59
N GLU A 376 -19.27 18.07 -26.89
CA GLU A 376 -19.94 19.24 -27.47
C GLU A 376 -21.46 19.08 -27.42
N HIS A 377 -21.95 17.86 -27.65
CA HIS A 377 -23.38 17.53 -27.65
C HIS A 377 -23.69 16.22 -26.91
N PRO A 378 -24.89 16.07 -26.29
CA PRO A 378 -25.27 14.84 -25.61
C PRO A 378 -25.37 13.60 -26.54
N GLN A 379 -25.39 13.80 -27.85
CA GLN A 379 -25.44 12.73 -28.86
C GLN A 379 -24.05 12.35 -29.40
N ASP A 380 -22.98 12.95 -28.89
CA ASP A 380 -21.62 12.58 -29.30
C ASP A 380 -21.39 11.10 -28.96
N THR A 381 -21.12 10.27 -29.97
CA THR A 381 -20.77 8.85 -29.84
C THR A 381 -19.53 8.59 -30.72
N GLU A 382 -18.70 7.61 -30.36
CA GLU A 382 -17.55 7.23 -31.20
C GLU A 382 -18.01 6.49 -32.48
N ASP A 383 -19.12 5.75 -32.40
CA ASP A 383 -19.79 5.10 -33.54
C ASP A 383 -21.29 5.41 -33.53
N PRO A 384 -21.81 6.18 -34.51
CA PRO A 384 -23.25 6.49 -34.60
C PRO A 384 -24.14 5.28 -34.95
N ASN A 385 -23.57 4.12 -35.29
CA ASN A 385 -24.31 2.88 -35.55
C ASN A 385 -24.32 1.90 -34.37
N ASP A 386 -23.56 2.18 -33.30
CA ASP A 386 -23.57 1.38 -32.09
C ASP A 386 -24.16 2.19 -30.94
N PRO A 387 -25.40 1.89 -30.49
CA PRO A 387 -26.01 2.59 -29.36
C PRO A 387 -25.27 2.37 -28.02
N ASN A 388 -24.31 1.44 -27.96
CA ASN A 388 -23.44 1.22 -26.79
C ASN A 388 -22.10 1.95 -26.90
N SER A 389 -21.86 2.69 -27.99
CA SER A 389 -20.60 3.41 -28.21
C SER A 389 -20.36 4.44 -27.11
N ILE A 390 -19.13 4.50 -26.61
CA ILE A 390 -18.70 5.41 -25.55
C ILE A 390 -18.12 6.68 -26.17
N PRO A 391 -18.51 7.90 -25.76
CA PRO A 391 -17.96 9.14 -26.30
C PRO A 391 -16.50 9.35 -25.87
N LYS A 392 -15.69 9.95 -26.75
CA LYS A 392 -14.27 10.25 -26.49
C LYS A 392 -14.06 11.20 -25.31
N GLY A 393 -14.90 12.25 -25.19
CA GLY A 393 -14.86 13.24 -24.11
C GLY A 393 -15.87 12.96 -23.00
N ALA A 394 -15.73 13.63 -21.85
CA ALA A 394 -16.67 13.55 -20.73
C ALA A 394 -17.86 14.51 -20.94
N PRO A 395 -19.08 14.19 -20.48
CA PRO A 395 -20.17 15.15 -20.51
C PRO A 395 -19.95 16.24 -19.44
N THR A 396 -20.49 17.43 -19.67
CA THR A 396 -20.52 18.48 -18.65
C THR A 396 -21.61 18.22 -17.61
N TRP A 397 -21.54 18.89 -16.45
CA TRP A 397 -22.60 18.82 -15.44
C TRP A 397 -23.98 19.18 -16.00
N SER A 398 -24.03 20.20 -16.86
CA SER A 398 -25.27 20.64 -17.48
C SER A 398 -25.92 19.51 -18.29
N MET A 399 -25.13 18.79 -19.09
CA MET A 399 -25.65 17.68 -19.91
C MET A 399 -26.26 16.57 -19.06
N ILE A 400 -25.59 16.20 -17.96
CA ILE A 400 -26.08 15.15 -17.05
C ILE A 400 -27.38 15.61 -16.37
N LEU A 401 -27.39 16.81 -15.79
CA LEU A 401 -28.53 17.34 -15.04
C LEU A 401 -29.75 17.59 -15.93
N GLU A 402 -29.55 18.04 -17.17
CA GLU A 402 -30.65 18.29 -18.10
C GLU A 402 -31.38 17.00 -18.51
N ASN A 403 -30.71 15.85 -18.41
CA ASN A 403 -31.26 14.54 -18.72
C ASN A 403 -31.87 14.48 -20.14
N ALA A 404 -31.20 15.12 -21.10
CA ALA A 404 -31.62 15.27 -22.49
C ALA A 404 -30.80 14.38 -23.44
N TYR A 405 -30.65 13.10 -23.06
CA TYR A 405 -29.90 12.09 -23.79
C TYR A 405 -30.59 10.73 -23.69
N ASP A 406 -30.27 9.83 -24.62
CA ASP A 406 -30.74 8.45 -24.56
C ASP A 406 -29.90 7.67 -23.54
N TRP A 407 -30.58 6.97 -22.63
CA TRP A 407 -29.92 6.21 -21.58
C TRP A 407 -29.14 5.02 -22.16
N GLY A 408 -27.92 4.78 -21.63
CA GLY A 408 -27.06 3.70 -22.08
C GLY A 408 -25.72 3.61 -21.35
N PRO A 409 -24.87 2.62 -21.68
CA PRO A 409 -23.61 2.33 -20.98
C PRO A 409 -22.68 3.53 -20.79
N ALA A 410 -22.65 4.45 -21.74
CA ALA A 410 -21.81 5.65 -21.73
C ALA A 410 -22.07 6.62 -20.57
N TRP A 411 -23.25 6.55 -19.93
CA TRP A 411 -23.69 7.52 -18.92
C TRP A 411 -23.41 7.09 -17.49
N TYR A 412 -23.22 5.80 -17.22
CA TYR A 412 -23.01 5.28 -15.87
C TYR A 412 -21.80 5.90 -15.15
N ALA A 413 -20.64 5.98 -15.82
CA ALA A 413 -19.43 6.55 -15.21
C ALA A 413 -19.59 8.05 -14.88
N PRO A 414 -20.09 8.92 -15.79
CA PRO A 414 -20.40 10.31 -15.46
C PRO A 414 -21.45 10.48 -14.34
N THR A 415 -22.54 9.71 -14.35
CA THR A 415 -23.59 9.83 -13.32
C THR A 415 -23.10 9.36 -11.96
N TRP A 416 -22.31 8.28 -11.92
CA TRP A 416 -21.57 7.88 -10.72
C TRP A 416 -20.66 9.01 -10.23
N GLY A 417 -19.85 9.59 -11.12
CA GLY A 417 -18.89 10.64 -10.75
C GLY A 417 -19.56 11.88 -10.19
N LEU A 418 -20.77 12.21 -10.66
CA LEU A 418 -21.59 13.30 -10.12
C LEU A 418 -22.06 12.98 -8.69
N VAL A 419 -22.70 11.82 -8.49
CA VAL A 419 -23.19 11.39 -7.17
C VAL A 419 -22.05 11.27 -6.18
N PHE A 420 -20.95 10.63 -6.57
CA PHE A 420 -19.77 10.45 -5.75
C PHE A 420 -19.14 11.81 -5.38
N PHE A 421 -19.02 12.74 -6.33
CA PHE A 421 -18.53 14.10 -6.04
C PHE A 421 -19.45 14.82 -5.04
N CYS A 422 -20.76 14.85 -5.27
CA CYS A 422 -21.68 15.52 -4.35
C CYS A 422 -21.64 14.93 -2.94
N TYR A 423 -21.45 13.61 -2.81
CA TYR A 423 -21.40 12.93 -1.53
C TYR A 423 -20.03 13.04 -0.84
N ASN A 424 -18.92 13.01 -1.59
CA ASN A 424 -17.56 12.86 -1.07
C ASN A 424 -16.62 14.05 -1.33
N PHE A 425 -17.06 15.13 -1.98
CA PHE A 425 -16.21 16.31 -2.16
C PHE A 425 -15.94 17.00 -0.82
N GLN A 426 -14.68 16.95 -0.41
CA GLN A 426 -14.15 17.54 0.82
C GLN A 426 -13.41 18.83 0.49
N HIS A 427 -13.62 19.86 1.30
CA HIS A 427 -12.86 21.09 1.13
C HIS A 427 -11.40 20.86 1.55
N PRO A 428 -10.40 21.29 0.75
CA PRO A 428 -9.00 20.92 0.96
C PRO A 428 -8.40 21.46 2.27
N THR A 429 -8.94 22.55 2.80
CA THR A 429 -8.43 23.17 4.05
C THR A 429 -8.96 22.51 5.32
N ASP A 430 -10.27 22.20 5.38
CA ASP A 430 -10.93 21.82 6.64
C ASP A 430 -11.63 20.46 6.59
N GLY A 431 -11.57 19.76 5.44
CA GLY A 431 -12.07 18.39 5.31
C GLY A 431 -13.58 18.23 5.36
N ARG A 432 -14.34 19.32 5.43
CA ARG A 432 -15.80 19.24 5.50
C ARG A 432 -16.36 18.73 4.18
N PHE A 433 -17.37 17.87 4.25
CA PHE A 433 -18.13 17.49 3.06
C PHE A 433 -19.02 18.65 2.63
N VAL A 434 -18.66 19.29 1.52
CA VAL A 434 -19.23 20.59 1.13
C VAL A 434 -20.69 20.47 0.72
N TYR A 435 -21.01 19.45 -0.07
CA TYR A 435 -22.33 19.33 -0.74
C TYR A 435 -23.19 18.18 -0.22
N ARG A 436 -22.67 17.31 0.67
CA ARG A 436 -23.33 16.04 1.04
C ARG A 436 -24.75 16.22 1.56
N ASP A 437 -24.95 17.07 2.58
CA ASP A 437 -26.26 17.28 3.19
C ASP A 437 -27.26 17.91 2.19
N ALA A 438 -26.81 18.92 1.45
CA ALA A 438 -27.62 19.60 0.44
C ALA A 438 -27.97 18.70 -0.76
N PHE A 439 -27.08 17.77 -1.11
CA PHE A 439 -27.32 16.77 -2.15
C PHE A 439 -28.34 15.73 -1.71
N LEU A 440 -28.30 15.26 -0.46
CA LEU A 440 -29.33 14.37 0.08
C LEU A 440 -30.73 15.01 0.03
N ASP A 441 -30.83 16.32 0.28
CA ASP A 441 -32.06 17.08 0.08
C ASP A 441 -32.48 17.17 -1.40
N PHE A 442 -31.50 17.33 -2.31
CA PHE A 442 -31.74 17.40 -3.74
C PHE A 442 -32.33 16.09 -4.28
N ILE A 443 -31.90 14.92 -3.79
CA ILE A 443 -32.39 13.61 -4.25
C ILE A 443 -33.92 13.55 -4.22
N ASN A 444 -34.53 14.04 -3.13
CA ASN A 444 -35.98 14.05 -2.97
C ASN A 444 -36.67 15.17 -3.77
N LYS A 445 -36.00 16.33 -3.95
CA LYS A 445 -36.53 17.50 -4.68
C LYS A 445 -36.37 17.42 -6.19
N SER A 446 -35.52 16.52 -6.69
CA SER A 446 -35.24 16.33 -8.11
C SER A 446 -36.49 15.83 -8.83
N GLY A 447 -37.14 14.77 -8.34
CA GLY A 447 -38.46 14.31 -8.81
C GLY A 447 -38.59 14.13 -10.32
N GLY A 448 -37.51 13.71 -11.00
CA GLY A 448 -37.49 13.52 -12.47
C GLY A 448 -37.52 14.82 -13.29
N LYS A 449 -37.24 15.97 -12.69
CA LYS A 449 -37.10 17.25 -13.43
C LYS A 449 -36.02 17.14 -14.50
N THR A 450 -36.24 17.80 -15.64
CA THR A 450 -35.32 17.84 -16.79
C THR A 450 -35.05 19.27 -17.26
N GLY A 451 -34.07 19.42 -18.16
CA GLY A 451 -33.69 20.70 -18.76
C GLY A 451 -33.30 21.77 -17.74
N LYS A 452 -33.54 23.04 -18.10
CA LYS A 452 -33.19 24.21 -17.25
C LYS A 452 -33.80 24.18 -15.85
N THR A 453 -34.94 23.50 -15.67
CA THR A 453 -35.59 23.36 -14.37
C THR A 453 -34.78 22.47 -13.42
N ALA A 454 -34.14 21.43 -13.97
CA ALA A 454 -33.24 20.56 -13.21
C ALA A 454 -31.99 21.31 -12.75
N ILE A 455 -31.34 22.05 -13.66
CA ILE A 455 -30.20 22.93 -13.36
C ILE A 455 -30.56 23.90 -12.24
N LYS A 456 -31.64 24.67 -12.42
CA LYS A 456 -32.07 25.65 -11.42
C LYS A 456 -32.34 25.01 -10.05
N THR A 457 -32.99 23.85 -10.04
CA THR A 457 -33.26 23.13 -8.77
C THR A 457 -31.96 22.71 -8.09
N PHE A 458 -30.97 22.24 -8.86
CA PHE A 458 -29.67 21.84 -8.33
C PHE A 458 -28.90 23.06 -7.79
N GLU A 459 -28.85 24.16 -8.51
CA GLU A 459 -28.21 25.40 -8.06
C GLU A 459 -28.84 25.94 -6.77
N GLU A 460 -30.18 25.99 -6.70
CA GLU A 460 -30.91 26.49 -5.54
C GLU A 460 -30.83 25.56 -4.32
N THR A 461 -30.68 24.25 -4.54
CA THR A 461 -30.66 23.26 -3.45
C THR A 461 -29.25 22.96 -2.98
N VAL A 462 -28.33 22.69 -3.90
CA VAL A 462 -26.97 22.22 -3.61
C VAL A 462 -25.97 23.37 -3.56
N LEU A 463 -25.84 24.15 -4.64
CA LEU A 463 -24.79 25.18 -4.74
C LEU A 463 -25.06 26.42 -3.87
N ALA A 464 -26.33 26.75 -3.64
CA ALA A 464 -26.72 27.86 -2.78
C ALA A 464 -26.59 27.53 -1.28
N ASN A 465 -26.46 26.24 -0.91
CA ASN A 465 -26.44 25.79 0.48
C ASN A 465 -25.22 24.89 0.79
N PRO A 466 -23.97 25.31 0.48
CA PRO A 466 -22.80 24.53 0.87
C PRO A 466 -22.67 24.51 2.39
N LYS A 467 -22.07 23.45 2.93
CA LYS A 467 -21.75 23.37 4.36
C LYS A 467 -20.86 24.54 4.76
N ALA A 468 -21.17 25.16 5.90
CA ALA A 468 -20.39 26.28 6.43
C ALA A 468 -18.96 25.84 6.82
N PRO A 469 -17.95 26.71 6.69
CA PRO A 469 -16.58 26.40 7.12
C PRO A 469 -16.48 26.02 8.59
N TYR A 470 -15.62 25.05 8.88
CA TYR A 470 -15.24 24.75 10.24
C TYR A 470 -14.36 25.86 10.81
N LYS A 471 -14.45 26.05 12.12
CA LYS A 471 -13.50 26.83 12.90
C LYS A 471 -12.30 25.96 13.26
N GLY A 472 -11.16 26.59 13.54
CA GLY A 472 -9.97 25.93 14.08
C GLY A 472 -10.24 25.28 15.43
N LEU A 473 -9.30 24.46 15.89
CA LEU A 473 -9.42 23.72 17.16
C LEU A 473 -9.51 24.64 18.38
N ASP A 474 -8.98 25.86 18.27
CA ASP A 474 -9.06 26.94 19.27
C ASP A 474 -10.35 27.78 19.16
N GLY A 475 -11.19 27.50 18.18
CA GLY A 475 -12.43 28.22 17.89
C GLY A 475 -12.24 29.48 17.01
N GLU A 476 -11.02 29.79 16.60
CA GLU A 476 -10.73 30.90 15.69
C GLU A 476 -11.00 30.49 14.23
N PRO A 477 -11.24 31.45 13.32
CA PRO A 477 -11.38 31.14 11.90
C PRO A 477 -10.08 30.52 11.37
N LEU A 478 -10.17 29.38 10.69
CA LEU A 478 -9.03 28.83 9.97
C LEU A 478 -8.52 29.88 8.98
N SER A 479 -7.20 30.02 8.89
CA SER A 479 -6.52 30.76 7.82
C SER A 479 -6.85 30.09 6.49
N VAL A 480 -8.01 30.43 5.91
CA VAL A 480 -8.39 29.93 4.60
C VAL A 480 -7.39 30.49 3.62
N SER A 481 -6.53 29.63 3.06
CA SER A 481 -5.76 29.97 1.88
C SER A 481 -6.72 30.59 0.87
N SER A 482 -6.48 31.84 0.50
CA SER A 482 -7.36 32.65 -0.36
C SER A 482 -7.49 32.11 -1.80
N ALA A 483 -6.95 30.92 -2.07
CA ALA A 483 -6.79 30.34 -3.39
C ALA A 483 -7.99 29.52 -3.92
N PHE A 484 -8.87 28.96 -3.06
CA PHE A 484 -9.99 28.12 -3.52
C PHE A 484 -11.36 28.75 -3.25
N GLN A 485 -12.13 29.00 -4.32
CA GLN A 485 -13.49 29.54 -4.24
C GLN A 485 -14.51 28.47 -4.63
N LEU A 486 -15.60 28.36 -3.87
CA LEU A 486 -16.68 27.42 -4.17
C LEU A 486 -17.47 27.86 -5.42
N PRO A 487 -17.78 26.92 -6.34
CA PRO A 487 -18.66 27.16 -7.49
C PRO A 487 -20.02 27.72 -7.09
N LYS A 488 -20.51 28.71 -7.84
CA LYS A 488 -21.80 29.39 -7.62
C LYS A 488 -22.90 28.94 -8.58
N ASN A 489 -22.53 28.30 -9.67
CA ASN A 489 -23.45 27.82 -10.70
C ASN A 489 -22.91 26.52 -11.31
N VAL A 490 -23.75 25.82 -12.08
CA VAL A 490 -23.41 24.53 -12.66
C VAL A 490 -22.20 24.59 -13.61
N ALA A 491 -22.02 25.68 -14.36
CA ALA A 491 -20.88 25.81 -15.29
C ALA A 491 -19.53 25.91 -14.56
N GLU A 492 -19.50 26.51 -13.37
CA GLU A 492 -18.29 26.60 -12.54
C GLU A 492 -17.90 25.25 -11.91
N LEU A 493 -18.79 24.24 -11.90
CA LEU A 493 -18.46 22.91 -11.37
C LEU A 493 -17.58 22.09 -12.30
N ASP A 494 -17.70 22.22 -13.63
CA ASP A 494 -16.96 21.42 -14.59
C ASP A 494 -15.43 21.38 -14.32
N PRO A 495 -14.72 22.53 -14.16
CA PRO A 495 -13.29 22.52 -13.87
C PRO A 495 -12.95 21.94 -12.48
N VAL A 496 -13.79 22.19 -11.46
CA VAL A 496 -13.57 21.67 -10.10
C VAL A 496 -13.77 20.16 -10.04
N TRP A 497 -14.82 19.67 -10.71
CA TRP A 497 -15.13 18.26 -10.81
C TRP A 497 -14.06 17.50 -11.59
N LYS A 498 -13.61 18.06 -12.73
CA LYS A 498 -12.50 17.49 -13.50
C LYS A 498 -11.23 17.38 -12.65
N LYS A 499 -10.86 18.46 -11.95
CA LYS A 499 -9.70 18.43 -11.05
C LYS A 499 -9.83 17.34 -9.99
N TYR A 500 -10.98 17.29 -9.29
CA TYR A 500 -11.24 16.29 -8.26
C TYR A 500 -11.16 14.84 -8.78
N ILE A 501 -11.79 14.55 -9.93
CA ILE A 501 -11.80 13.19 -10.50
C ILE A 501 -10.39 12.76 -10.92
N LEU A 502 -9.61 13.65 -11.52
CA LEU A 502 -8.23 13.35 -11.92
C LEU A 502 -7.32 13.16 -10.71
N GLU A 503 -7.42 14.03 -9.69
CA GLU A 503 -6.65 13.88 -8.44
C GLU A 503 -7.01 12.59 -7.70
N LEU A 504 -8.30 12.25 -7.64
CA LEU A 504 -8.77 10.99 -7.04
C LEU A 504 -8.26 9.77 -7.83
N TRP A 505 -8.25 9.83 -9.17
CA TRP A 505 -7.70 8.74 -9.98
C TRP A 505 -6.19 8.60 -9.81
N ASP A 506 -5.46 9.71 -9.76
CA ASP A 506 -4.02 9.71 -9.53
C ASP A 506 -3.69 9.15 -8.13
N GLU A 507 -4.46 9.49 -7.09
CA GLU A 507 -4.37 8.91 -5.74
C GLU A 507 -4.59 7.39 -5.77
N ARG A 508 -5.67 6.93 -6.41
CA ARG A 508 -6.07 5.51 -6.44
C ARG A 508 -5.16 4.62 -7.28
N SER A 509 -4.61 5.16 -8.36
CA SER A 509 -3.69 4.45 -9.24
C SER A 509 -2.24 4.45 -8.74
N GLY A 510 -1.95 5.21 -7.68
CA GLY A 510 -0.60 5.40 -7.15
C GLY A 510 0.27 6.34 -8.00
N LYS A 511 -0.34 7.15 -8.87
CA LYS A 511 0.34 8.20 -9.63
C LYS A 511 0.59 9.46 -8.78
N ALA A 512 -0.30 9.78 -7.85
CA ALA A 512 -0.10 10.82 -6.84
C ALA A 512 0.18 10.21 -5.46
N GLU A 513 1.08 10.84 -4.70
CA GLU A 513 1.55 10.34 -3.40
C GLU A 513 0.92 11.04 -2.20
N THR A 514 0.03 12.02 -2.41
CA THR A 514 -0.46 12.89 -1.34
C THR A 514 -1.55 12.21 -0.51
N ALA A 515 -1.20 11.73 0.69
CA ALA A 515 -2.19 11.27 1.66
C ALA A 515 -3.07 12.43 2.17
N ARG A 516 -4.38 12.21 2.25
CA ARG A 516 -5.31 13.20 2.84
C ARG A 516 -5.07 13.34 4.35
N PRO A 517 -5.18 14.55 4.92
CA PRO A 517 -4.98 14.78 6.36
C PRO A 517 -6.22 14.37 7.18
N LEU A 518 -6.66 13.13 7.03
CA LEU A 518 -7.93 12.61 7.59
C LEU A 518 -8.01 12.77 9.12
N ALA A 519 -6.89 12.59 9.84
CA ALA A 519 -6.88 12.74 11.30
C ALA A 519 -7.07 14.19 11.75
N GLU A 520 -6.46 15.15 11.05
CA GLU A 520 -6.67 16.57 11.34
C GLU A 520 -8.13 16.96 11.05
N TRP A 521 -8.67 16.52 9.91
CA TRP A 521 -10.06 16.72 9.55
C TRP A 521 -11.04 16.08 10.53
N ALA A 522 -10.72 14.90 11.07
CA ALA A 522 -11.53 14.25 12.10
C ALA A 522 -11.62 15.10 13.38
N ARG A 523 -10.47 15.61 13.86
CA ARG A 523 -10.40 16.48 15.05
C ARG A 523 -11.13 17.80 14.83
N LEU A 524 -10.98 18.41 13.64
CA LEU A 524 -11.71 19.63 13.28
C LEU A 524 -13.23 19.40 13.24
N ALA A 525 -13.69 18.32 12.61
CA ALA A 525 -15.12 17.97 12.58
C ALA A 525 -15.67 17.75 13.99
N ALA A 526 -14.95 17.03 14.86
CA ALA A 526 -15.34 16.82 16.26
C ALA A 526 -15.43 18.13 17.04
N ALA A 527 -14.43 19.02 16.93
CA ALA A 527 -14.42 20.32 17.59
C ALA A 527 -15.56 21.25 17.13
N ASN A 528 -16.11 21.01 15.93
CA ASN A 528 -17.24 21.76 15.37
C ASN A 528 -18.60 21.05 15.56
N GLY A 529 -18.64 19.96 16.35
CA GLY A 529 -19.88 19.23 16.68
C GLY A 529 -20.42 18.33 15.58
N ASP A 530 -19.62 18.02 14.55
CA ASP A 530 -20.00 17.20 13.41
C ASP A 530 -19.55 15.74 13.60
N PHE A 531 -20.06 15.10 14.65
CA PHE A 531 -19.51 13.85 15.19
C PHE A 531 -19.62 12.65 14.23
N GLU A 532 -20.66 12.57 13.40
CA GLU A 532 -20.78 11.50 12.38
C GLU A 532 -19.70 11.62 11.30
N ILE A 533 -19.37 12.85 10.90
CA ILE A 533 -18.28 13.12 9.96
C ILE A 533 -16.92 12.87 10.62
N ALA A 534 -16.75 13.29 11.87
CA ALA A 534 -15.56 12.99 12.65
C ALA A 534 -15.33 11.48 12.75
N LYS A 535 -16.38 10.71 13.06
CA LYS A 535 -16.34 9.24 13.10
C LYS A 535 -15.92 8.65 11.76
N GLU A 536 -16.49 9.09 10.64
CA GLU A 536 -16.08 8.60 9.31
C GLU A 536 -14.61 8.91 9.00
N HIS A 537 -14.15 10.12 9.31
CA HIS A 537 -12.76 10.51 9.11
C HIS A 537 -11.80 9.72 10.00
N PHE A 538 -12.14 9.51 11.28
CA PHE A 538 -11.35 8.66 12.18
C PHE A 538 -11.31 7.20 11.70
N GLU A 539 -12.45 6.63 11.30
CA GLU A 539 -12.51 5.26 10.75
C GLU A 539 -11.57 5.11 9.54
N LYS A 540 -11.61 6.06 8.59
CA LYS A 540 -10.72 6.08 7.43
C LYS A 540 -9.26 6.33 7.83
N ALA A 541 -9.01 7.22 8.78
CA ALA A 541 -7.66 7.56 9.21
C ALA A 541 -6.98 6.37 9.92
N VAL A 542 -7.69 5.65 10.78
CA VAL A 542 -7.20 4.43 11.46
C VAL A 542 -6.97 3.31 10.44
N ALA A 543 -7.84 3.16 9.43
CA ALA A 543 -7.63 2.19 8.37
C ALA A 543 -6.37 2.51 7.52
N ASN A 544 -6.12 3.79 7.26
CA ASN A 544 -4.96 4.24 6.47
C ASN A 544 -3.64 4.23 7.25
N ARG A 545 -3.70 4.43 8.57
CA ARG A 545 -2.55 4.42 9.50
C ARG A 545 -2.82 3.46 10.67
N PRO A 546 -2.86 2.15 10.39
CA PRO A 546 -3.16 1.12 11.40
C PRO A 546 -2.09 1.02 12.49
N GLU A 547 -0.95 1.69 12.36
CA GLU A 547 0.12 1.80 13.36
C GLU A 547 -0.01 3.01 14.29
N ASP A 548 -0.90 3.98 14.01
CA ASP A 548 -1.08 5.20 14.81
C ASP A 548 -2.02 4.94 16.00
N ALA A 549 -1.44 4.42 17.09
CA ALA A 549 -2.19 4.11 18.31
C ALA A 549 -2.86 5.34 18.95
N GLN A 550 -2.25 6.53 18.85
CA GLN A 550 -2.84 7.76 19.37
C GLN A 550 -4.13 8.11 18.61
N LEU A 551 -4.12 7.96 17.29
CA LEU A 551 -5.30 8.15 16.45
C LEU A 551 -6.43 7.17 16.81
N ALA A 552 -6.12 5.91 17.08
CA ALA A 552 -7.09 4.93 17.55
C ALA A 552 -7.67 5.31 18.93
N ILE A 553 -6.86 5.81 19.85
CA ILE A 553 -7.30 6.30 21.17
C ILE A 553 -8.22 7.52 21.03
N ASP A 554 -7.88 8.48 20.17
CA ASP A 554 -8.73 9.64 19.87
C ASP A 554 -10.11 9.19 19.33
N PHE A 555 -10.11 8.20 18.44
CA PHE A 555 -11.34 7.63 17.90
C PHE A 555 -12.18 6.93 18.97
N ALA A 556 -11.54 6.16 19.86
CA ALA A 556 -12.22 5.50 20.96
C ALA A 556 -12.89 6.49 21.92
N ARG A 557 -12.24 7.63 22.21
CA ARG A 557 -12.84 8.71 23.02
C ARG A 557 -14.10 9.25 22.37
N LEU A 558 -14.06 9.56 21.07
CA LEU A 558 -15.25 10.02 20.32
C LEU A 558 -16.39 9.00 20.41
N LEU A 559 -16.11 7.71 20.22
CA LEU A 559 -17.11 6.64 20.32
C LEU A 559 -17.75 6.56 21.70
N HIS A 560 -16.95 6.71 22.75
CA HIS A 560 -17.43 6.66 24.12
C HIS A 560 -18.25 7.91 24.48
N GLU A 561 -17.69 9.09 24.26
CA GLU A 561 -18.22 10.37 24.72
C GLU A 561 -19.48 10.79 23.93
N GLU A 562 -19.47 10.64 22.60
CA GLU A 562 -20.53 11.19 21.74
C GLU A 562 -21.53 10.15 21.26
N PHE A 563 -21.11 8.89 21.08
CA PHE A 563 -21.98 7.82 20.58
C PHE A 563 -22.46 6.85 21.65
N SER A 564 -22.00 6.98 22.90
CA SER A 564 -22.24 6.00 23.97
C SER A 564 -21.86 4.56 23.57
N ALA A 565 -21.00 4.41 22.56
CA ALA A 565 -20.56 3.14 22.01
C ALA A 565 -19.38 2.58 22.83
N THR A 566 -19.53 2.55 24.15
CA THR A 566 -18.48 2.25 25.13
C THR A 566 -17.81 0.90 24.89
N ASP A 567 -18.58 -0.12 24.49
CA ASP A 567 -18.02 -1.44 24.21
C ASP A 567 -17.16 -1.46 22.93
N ARG A 568 -17.60 -0.75 21.90
CA ARG A 568 -16.82 -0.55 20.67
C ARG A 568 -15.56 0.27 20.95
N ALA A 569 -15.67 1.32 21.76
CA ALA A 569 -14.53 2.13 22.19
C ALA A 569 -13.50 1.27 22.91
N ALA A 570 -13.92 0.41 23.85
CA ALA A 570 -13.03 -0.51 24.55
C ALA A 570 -12.25 -1.41 23.58
N LYS A 571 -12.93 -1.96 22.56
CA LYS A 571 -12.29 -2.75 21.50
C LYS A 571 -11.22 -1.96 20.74
N VAL A 572 -11.52 -0.71 20.35
CA VAL A 572 -10.55 0.14 19.63
C VAL A 572 -9.33 0.46 20.48
N VAL A 573 -9.49 0.63 21.80
CA VAL A 573 -8.34 0.81 22.71
C VAL A 573 -7.54 -0.48 22.89
N ASP A 574 -8.19 -1.65 22.92
CA ASP A 574 -7.49 -2.95 22.96
C ASP A 574 -6.65 -3.16 21.69
N ASP A 575 -7.18 -2.78 20.51
CA ASP A 575 -6.41 -2.76 19.26
C ASP A 575 -5.21 -1.81 19.36
N ALA A 576 -5.41 -0.60 19.91
CA ALA A 576 -4.34 0.39 20.07
C ALA A 576 -3.22 -0.09 21.02
N LEU A 577 -3.57 -0.79 22.11
CA LEU A 577 -2.59 -1.42 22.99
C LEU A 577 -1.78 -2.50 22.26
N THR A 578 -2.46 -3.33 21.45
CA THR A 578 -1.78 -4.33 20.61
C THR A 578 -0.79 -3.69 19.63
N MET A 579 -1.11 -2.52 19.08
CA MET A 579 -0.22 -1.75 18.20
C MET A 579 1.01 -1.23 18.97
N LEU A 580 0.80 -0.68 20.16
CA LEU A 580 1.87 -0.15 21.02
C LEU A 580 2.83 -1.24 21.47
N ASP A 581 2.30 -2.41 21.85
CA ASP A 581 3.09 -3.58 22.23
C ASP A 581 3.91 -4.14 21.07
N ALA A 582 3.50 -3.90 19.82
CA ALA A 582 4.22 -4.33 18.62
C ALA A 582 5.32 -3.36 18.16
N GLN A 583 5.48 -2.20 18.82
CA GLN A 583 6.53 -1.24 18.49
C GLN A 583 7.91 -1.73 18.96
N GLU A 584 8.96 -1.45 18.19
CA GLU A 584 10.33 -1.81 18.55
C GLU A 584 10.79 -1.15 19.86
N VAL A 585 10.27 0.06 20.13
CA VAL A 585 10.44 0.77 21.40
C VAL A 585 9.05 1.17 21.91
N PRO A 586 8.52 0.53 22.97
CA PRO A 586 7.21 0.85 23.52
C PRO A 586 7.09 2.29 24.04
N ASP A 587 6.01 2.99 23.67
CA ASP A 587 5.64 4.27 24.29
C ASP A 587 4.88 4.04 25.61
N GLU A 588 5.63 3.89 26.70
CA GLU A 588 5.12 3.67 28.06
C GLU A 588 4.11 4.73 28.52
N THR A 589 4.23 5.97 28.03
CA THR A 589 3.30 7.05 28.40
C THR A 589 1.95 6.83 27.75
N LEU A 590 1.96 6.50 26.47
CA LEU A 590 0.75 6.25 25.69
C LEU A 590 0.09 4.94 26.09
N ILE A 591 0.87 3.88 26.37
CA ILE A 591 0.38 2.62 26.96
C ILE A 591 -0.35 2.91 28.27
N GLY A 592 0.29 3.62 29.21
CA GLY A 592 -0.35 3.96 30.48
C GLY A 592 -1.59 4.86 30.34
N ALA A 593 -1.70 5.64 29.26
CA ALA A 593 -2.93 6.39 28.95
C ALA A 593 -4.05 5.49 28.39
N ALA A 594 -3.71 4.61 27.46
CA ALA A 594 -4.62 3.64 26.85
C ALA A 594 -5.15 2.66 27.90
N GLU A 595 -4.31 2.12 28.79
CA GLU A 595 -4.73 1.22 29.85
C GLU A 595 -5.72 1.86 30.83
N ARG A 596 -5.49 3.14 31.18
CA ARG A 596 -6.40 3.91 32.04
C ARG A 596 -7.75 4.12 31.36
N LEU A 597 -7.75 4.50 30.08
CA LEU A 597 -8.97 4.64 29.30
C LEU A 597 -9.71 3.30 29.18
N LEU A 598 -9.00 2.22 28.88
CA LEU A 598 -9.61 0.90 28.76
C LEU A 598 -10.20 0.40 30.10
N ALA A 599 -9.56 0.72 31.24
CA ALA A 599 -10.10 0.41 32.56
C ALA A 599 -11.39 1.19 32.89
N GLU A 600 -11.54 2.40 32.36
CA GLU A 600 -12.77 3.20 32.44
C GLU A 600 -13.88 2.62 31.54
N LEU A 601 -13.53 2.27 30.30
CA LEU A 601 -14.47 1.73 29.30
C LEU A 601 -14.89 0.28 29.61
N ASP A 602 -14.03 -0.50 30.28
CA ASP A 602 -14.30 -1.89 30.62
C ASP A 602 -14.16 -2.28 32.10
N PRO A 603 -15.22 -2.08 32.90
CA PRO A 603 -15.23 -2.49 34.30
C PRO A 603 -15.13 -4.01 34.54
N LYS A 604 -15.38 -4.86 33.53
CA LYS A 604 -15.24 -6.33 33.65
C LYS A 604 -13.86 -6.84 33.28
N ARG A 605 -13.00 -5.96 32.74
CA ARG A 605 -11.65 -6.27 32.26
C ARG A 605 -10.82 -7.04 33.27
N ARG A 606 -10.89 -6.73 34.57
CA ARG A 606 -10.05 -7.38 35.58
C ARG A 606 -10.14 -8.91 35.56
N THR A 607 -11.34 -9.47 35.35
CA THR A 607 -11.52 -10.92 35.27
C THR A 607 -10.97 -11.49 33.96
N LEU A 608 -11.17 -10.78 32.85
CA LEU A 608 -10.65 -11.15 31.54
C LEU A 608 -9.11 -11.08 31.49
N THR A 609 -8.52 -9.98 31.95
CA THR A 609 -7.06 -9.78 32.06
C THR A 609 -6.43 -10.90 32.85
N ARG A 610 -6.97 -11.25 34.02
CA ARG A 610 -6.46 -12.39 34.80
C ARG A 610 -6.57 -13.71 34.03
N ALA A 611 -7.64 -13.92 33.26
CA ALA A 611 -7.79 -15.12 32.45
C ALA A 611 -6.76 -15.19 31.31
N ARG A 612 -6.53 -14.08 30.62
CA ARG A 612 -5.51 -13.94 29.56
C ARG A 612 -4.08 -14.04 30.10
N GLU A 613 -3.78 -13.47 31.27
CA GLU A 613 -2.47 -13.61 31.95
C GLU A 613 -2.16 -15.06 32.30
N GLU A 614 -3.13 -15.77 32.90
CA GLU A 614 -2.98 -17.20 33.21
C GLU A 614 -2.81 -18.04 31.92
N LEU A 615 -3.51 -17.69 30.82
CA LEU A 615 -3.32 -18.33 29.52
C LEU A 615 -1.93 -18.04 28.97
N ALA A 616 -1.45 -16.81 29.07
CA ALA A 616 -0.14 -16.39 28.57
C ALA A 616 0.98 -17.15 29.29
N GLU A 617 0.92 -17.26 30.62
CA GLU A 617 1.88 -18.03 31.42
C GLU A 617 1.88 -19.51 31.00
N ALA A 618 0.70 -20.12 30.86
CA ALA A 618 0.57 -21.51 30.43
C ALA A 618 1.07 -21.72 28.99
N SER A 619 0.78 -20.79 28.08
CA SER A 619 1.20 -20.85 26.67
C SER A 619 2.72 -20.76 26.53
N ARG A 620 3.36 -19.84 27.28
CA ARG A 620 4.83 -19.75 27.35
C ARG A 620 5.47 -21.02 27.91
N ALA A 621 4.87 -21.63 28.93
CA ALA A 621 5.35 -22.88 29.50
C ALA A 621 5.29 -24.05 28.48
N ILE A 622 4.21 -24.13 27.69
CA ILE A 622 4.09 -25.13 26.61
C ILE A 622 5.13 -24.88 25.51
N ILE A 623 5.33 -23.64 25.09
CA ILE A 623 6.36 -23.29 24.09
C ILE A 623 7.75 -23.64 24.60
N ALA A 624 8.05 -23.35 25.87
CA ALA A 624 9.31 -23.75 26.51
C ALA A 624 9.49 -25.28 26.51
N SER A 625 8.42 -26.04 26.75
CA SER A 625 8.45 -27.50 26.73
C SER A 625 8.75 -28.05 25.33
N TYR A 626 8.17 -27.48 24.27
CA TYR A 626 8.51 -27.84 22.89
C TYR A 626 9.93 -27.41 22.49
N ARG A 627 10.43 -26.29 23.03
CA ARG A 627 11.83 -25.87 22.87
C ARG A 627 12.79 -26.88 23.48
N GLU A 628 12.55 -27.31 24.71
CA GLU A 628 13.34 -28.34 25.38
C GLU A 628 13.29 -29.68 24.63
N ALA A 629 12.14 -30.00 24.03
CA ALA A 629 11.98 -31.20 23.19
C ALA A 629 12.60 -31.07 21.79
N GLY A 630 13.13 -29.90 21.41
CA GLY A 630 13.68 -29.64 20.08
C GLY A 630 12.63 -29.79 18.98
N ARG A 631 11.49 -29.11 19.13
CA ARG A 631 10.34 -29.19 18.21
C ARG A 631 10.00 -27.84 17.58
N PRO A 632 10.87 -27.28 16.70
CA PRO A 632 10.64 -25.97 16.11
C PRO A 632 9.36 -25.88 15.29
N ALA A 633 8.90 -26.95 14.61
CA ALA A 633 7.64 -26.91 13.86
C ALA A 633 6.42 -26.66 14.77
N MET A 634 6.41 -27.24 15.96
CA MET A 634 5.35 -27.00 16.95
C MET A 634 5.45 -25.61 17.58
N ILE A 635 6.66 -25.09 17.80
CA ILE A 635 6.85 -23.70 18.26
C ILE A 635 6.32 -22.72 17.20
N GLN A 636 6.69 -22.89 15.92
CA GLN A 636 6.15 -22.05 14.84
C GLN A 636 4.61 -22.06 14.86
N ASP A 637 3.99 -23.23 14.90
CA ASP A 637 2.54 -23.35 14.84
C ASP A 637 1.82 -22.75 16.06
N LEU A 638 2.32 -23.01 17.28
CA LEU A 638 1.69 -22.56 18.51
C LEU A 638 1.95 -21.09 18.79
N SER A 639 3.19 -20.62 18.62
CA SER A 639 3.53 -19.21 18.79
C SER A 639 2.74 -18.32 17.83
N TRP A 640 2.63 -18.74 16.56
CA TRP A 640 1.80 -18.04 15.57
C TRP A 640 0.33 -17.95 16.03
N ARG A 641 -0.28 -19.07 16.41
CA ARG A 641 -1.70 -19.10 16.81
C ARG A 641 -1.92 -18.30 18.08
N PHE A 642 -1.09 -18.51 19.11
CA PHE A 642 -1.24 -17.82 20.38
C PHE A 642 -1.08 -16.30 20.24
N ALA A 643 -0.10 -15.86 19.45
CA ALA A 643 0.07 -14.45 19.13
C ALA A 643 -1.12 -13.90 18.32
N ALA A 644 -1.51 -14.58 17.23
CA ALA A 644 -2.51 -14.09 16.29
C ALA A 644 -3.98 -14.25 16.75
N GLU A 645 -4.26 -15.08 17.76
CA GLU A 645 -5.61 -15.33 18.28
C GLU A 645 -5.82 -14.73 19.67
N PHE A 646 -4.77 -14.53 20.47
CA PHE A 646 -4.86 -14.03 21.86
C PHE A 646 -4.01 -12.79 22.13
N GLY A 647 -3.36 -12.20 21.11
CA GLY A 647 -2.58 -10.96 21.24
C GLY A 647 -1.27 -11.13 22.02
N LEU A 648 -0.74 -12.36 22.13
CA LEU A 648 0.54 -12.65 22.79
C LEU A 648 1.71 -12.34 21.85
N ASN A 649 1.88 -11.05 21.54
CA ASN A 649 2.81 -10.57 20.51
C ASN A 649 4.27 -10.91 20.81
N ASP A 650 4.65 -11.09 22.08
CA ASP A 650 5.98 -11.55 22.49
C ASP A 650 6.32 -12.93 21.90
N LEU A 651 5.32 -13.76 21.64
CA LEU A 651 5.52 -15.07 21.02
C LEU A 651 5.88 -14.97 19.52
N PHE A 652 5.74 -13.81 18.87
CA PHE A 652 6.25 -13.65 17.50
C PHE A 652 7.78 -13.74 17.43
N GLU A 653 8.49 -13.43 18.52
CA GLU A 653 9.94 -13.70 18.60
C GLU A 653 10.21 -15.21 18.64
N ASP A 654 9.47 -15.95 19.47
CA ASP A 654 9.57 -17.42 19.51
C ASP A 654 9.23 -18.05 18.15
N TYR A 655 8.24 -17.50 17.45
CA TYR A 655 7.90 -17.89 16.08
C TYR A 655 9.09 -17.63 15.14
N ALA A 656 9.66 -16.43 15.16
CA ALA A 656 10.79 -16.07 14.30
C ALA A 656 12.00 -16.96 14.55
N ASP A 657 12.35 -17.21 15.81
CA ASP A 657 13.44 -18.10 16.20
C ASP A 657 13.20 -19.53 15.72
N ALA A 658 11.96 -20.01 15.79
CA ALA A 658 11.60 -21.34 15.32
C ALA A 658 11.60 -21.46 13.78
N VAL A 659 11.26 -20.39 13.05
CA VAL A 659 11.44 -20.33 11.58
C VAL A 659 12.92 -20.39 11.23
N VAL A 660 13.77 -19.60 11.90
CA VAL A 660 15.22 -19.60 11.69
C VAL A 660 15.84 -20.96 12.03
N ALA A 661 15.45 -21.56 13.16
CA ALA A 661 15.96 -22.86 13.60
C ALA A 661 15.59 -24.00 12.64
N ARG A 662 14.42 -23.93 12.00
CA ARG A 662 13.97 -24.91 10.99
C ARG A 662 14.55 -24.61 9.60
N GLY A 663 14.83 -23.35 9.29
CA GLY A 663 15.29 -22.89 7.99
C GLY A 663 14.15 -22.58 6.99
N GLU A 664 12.90 -22.82 7.37
CA GLU A 664 11.72 -22.58 6.54
C GLU A 664 10.47 -22.27 7.40
N ASP A 665 9.54 -21.51 6.81
CA ASP A 665 8.17 -21.33 7.33
C ASP A 665 7.26 -22.45 6.81
N LEU A 666 6.39 -22.96 7.69
CA LEU A 666 5.51 -24.09 7.40
C LEU A 666 4.23 -23.73 6.63
N THR A 667 4.00 -22.45 6.31
CA THR A 667 2.80 -22.03 5.57
C THR A 667 2.90 -22.52 4.11
N LEU A 668 1.85 -23.23 3.68
CA LEU A 668 1.77 -23.86 2.37
C LEU A 668 1.55 -22.83 1.25
N TRP A 669 1.96 -23.22 0.05
CA TRP A 669 1.56 -22.55 -1.19
C TRP A 669 0.24 -23.11 -1.68
N ASP A 670 -0.57 -22.28 -2.32
CA ASP A 670 -1.73 -22.71 -3.10
C ASP A 670 -1.32 -22.84 -4.58
N LEU A 671 -1.72 -23.93 -5.22
CA LEU A 671 -1.55 -24.11 -6.66
C LEU A 671 -2.59 -23.29 -7.42
N ALA A 672 -2.25 -22.04 -7.76
CA ALA A 672 -3.15 -21.11 -8.41
C ALA A 672 -3.59 -21.58 -9.80
N TYR A 673 -2.67 -22.09 -10.64
CA TYR A 673 -3.05 -22.79 -11.87
C TYR A 673 -3.24 -24.28 -11.61
N ASN A 674 -4.48 -24.74 -11.59
CA ASN A 674 -4.85 -26.12 -11.22
C ASN A 674 -4.41 -27.21 -12.22
N GLU A 675 -3.67 -26.86 -13.27
CA GLU A 675 -3.12 -27.76 -14.31
C GLU A 675 -4.19 -28.46 -15.17
N GLN A 676 -5.42 -27.95 -15.16
CA GLN A 676 -6.53 -28.52 -15.91
C GLN A 676 -7.28 -27.45 -16.71
N ASN A 677 -7.65 -26.36 -16.05
CA ASN A 677 -8.46 -25.28 -16.62
C ASN A 677 -8.09 -23.93 -15.96
N LEU A 678 -8.93 -22.92 -16.16
CA LEU A 678 -8.74 -21.57 -15.60
C LEU A 678 -9.75 -21.27 -14.48
N ASP A 679 -10.27 -22.29 -13.79
CA ASP A 679 -11.14 -22.07 -12.64
C ASP A 679 -10.36 -21.28 -11.58
N GLY A 680 -11.02 -20.28 -10.98
CA GLY A 680 -10.37 -19.32 -10.08
C GLY A 680 -9.57 -18.21 -10.79
N TRP A 681 -9.59 -18.13 -12.12
CA TRP A 681 -8.96 -17.04 -12.88
C TRP A 681 -9.98 -16.24 -13.70
N THR A 682 -9.80 -14.92 -13.67
CA THR A 682 -10.50 -13.93 -14.49
C THR A 682 -9.61 -13.56 -15.67
N ALA A 683 -10.08 -13.78 -16.89
CA ALA A 683 -9.28 -13.61 -18.09
C ALA A 683 -9.65 -12.32 -18.85
N SER A 684 -8.66 -11.49 -19.20
CA SER A 684 -8.91 -10.35 -20.10
C SER A 684 -9.05 -10.77 -21.57
N SER A 685 -8.57 -11.96 -21.96
CA SER A 685 -8.65 -12.48 -23.34
C SER A 685 -8.38 -13.99 -23.42
N PRO A 686 -8.90 -14.72 -24.44
CA PRO A 686 -8.71 -16.17 -24.60
C PRO A 686 -7.29 -16.61 -25.03
N ILE A 687 -6.25 -15.81 -24.79
CA ILE A 687 -4.87 -16.15 -25.21
C ILE A 687 -4.21 -17.21 -24.32
N PHE A 688 -4.71 -17.38 -23.10
CA PHE A 688 -4.20 -18.33 -22.11
C PHE A 688 -4.89 -19.68 -22.31
N GLN A 689 -4.12 -20.70 -22.64
CA GLN A 689 -4.60 -22.02 -23.05
C GLN A 689 -4.08 -23.08 -22.09
N PRO A 690 -4.95 -23.63 -21.22
CA PRO A 690 -4.60 -24.75 -20.36
C PRO A 690 -4.10 -25.94 -21.19
N ALA A 691 -2.92 -26.45 -20.85
CA ALA A 691 -2.27 -27.57 -21.53
C ALA A 691 -1.63 -28.51 -20.50
N SER A 692 -2.48 -29.14 -19.67
CA SER A 692 -2.07 -29.98 -18.54
C SER A 692 -1.21 -29.18 -17.55
N THR A 693 0.00 -29.62 -17.22
CA THR A 693 0.88 -28.94 -16.26
C THR A 693 1.44 -27.61 -16.77
N VAL A 694 1.13 -27.23 -18.01
CA VAL A 694 1.62 -26.01 -18.66
C VAL A 694 0.44 -25.14 -19.06
N LEU A 695 0.57 -23.84 -18.84
CA LEU A 695 -0.33 -22.84 -19.39
C LEU A 695 0.36 -22.16 -20.58
N GLU A 696 -0.12 -22.42 -21.79
CA GLU A 696 0.41 -21.81 -23.01
C GLU A 696 -0.21 -20.44 -23.25
N VAL A 697 0.60 -19.51 -23.74
CA VAL A 697 0.15 -18.16 -24.11
C VAL A 697 0.44 -17.91 -25.58
N LYS A 698 -0.59 -17.48 -26.32
CA LYS A 698 -0.49 -17.14 -27.75
C LYS A 698 -1.19 -15.81 -28.04
N ASN A 699 -0.44 -14.71 -28.05
CA ASN A 699 -0.95 -13.36 -28.31
C ASN A 699 -0.45 -12.80 -29.65
N GLY A 700 -1.05 -13.22 -30.76
CA GLY A 700 -0.71 -12.67 -32.07
C GLY A 700 0.75 -12.92 -32.52
N PRO A 701 1.22 -12.21 -33.55
CA PRO A 701 2.62 -12.26 -33.97
C PRO A 701 3.52 -11.58 -32.95
N PHE A 702 4.75 -12.07 -32.81
CA PHE A 702 5.78 -11.40 -32.00
C PHE A 702 6.11 -10.02 -32.59
N ASP A 703 6.03 -8.98 -31.75
CA ASP A 703 6.53 -7.65 -32.05
C ASP A 703 7.30 -7.12 -30.81
N PRO A 704 8.62 -6.87 -30.92
CA PRO A 704 9.44 -6.41 -29.80
C PRO A 704 9.17 -4.96 -29.38
N ASN A 705 8.49 -4.17 -30.22
CA ASN A 705 8.20 -2.76 -29.95
C ASN A 705 6.74 -2.53 -29.55
N ASP A 706 5.90 -3.57 -29.66
CA ASP A 706 4.51 -3.50 -29.26
C ASP A 706 4.35 -3.81 -27.77
N PHE A 707 3.67 -2.90 -27.07
CA PHE A 707 3.27 -3.09 -25.68
C PHE A 707 1.81 -3.55 -25.58
N ASP A 708 1.37 -4.39 -26.51
CA ASP A 708 0.09 -5.09 -26.37
C ASP A 708 0.24 -6.27 -25.38
N PHE A 709 -0.47 -6.15 -24.27
CA PHE A 709 -0.52 -7.19 -23.24
C PHE A 709 -1.92 -7.78 -23.10
N LYS A 710 -1.97 -9.01 -22.59
CA LYS A 710 -3.17 -9.57 -21.94
C LYS A 710 -2.74 -10.23 -20.64
N TYR A 711 -3.73 -10.48 -19.78
CA TYR A 711 -3.47 -11.00 -18.45
C TYR A 711 -4.59 -11.89 -17.92
N LEU A 712 -4.25 -12.70 -16.92
CA LEU A 712 -5.19 -13.38 -16.04
C LEU A 712 -5.03 -12.81 -14.63
N THR A 713 -6.12 -12.46 -13.97
CA THR A 713 -6.15 -12.16 -12.54
C THR A 713 -6.65 -13.38 -11.78
N TYR A 714 -5.98 -13.72 -10.68
CA TYR A 714 -6.41 -14.77 -9.77
C TYR A 714 -7.54 -14.22 -8.89
N ASP A 715 -8.72 -14.84 -8.94
CA ASP A 715 -9.95 -14.41 -8.27
C ASP A 715 -9.92 -14.80 -6.79
N ARG A 716 -8.93 -14.26 -6.06
CA ARG A 716 -8.82 -14.38 -4.61
C ARG A 716 -8.74 -13.02 -3.94
N VAL A 717 -9.43 -12.92 -2.83
CA VAL A 717 -9.36 -11.75 -1.96
C VAL A 717 -8.17 -11.92 -1.01
N THR A 718 -7.33 -10.90 -0.88
CA THR A 718 -6.13 -10.94 -0.04
C THR A 718 -6.18 -9.84 1.02
N GLY A 719 -5.71 -10.13 2.23
CA GLY A 719 -5.67 -9.18 3.35
C GLY A 719 -4.29 -8.89 3.94
N GLY A 720 -3.28 -9.72 3.64
CA GLY A 720 -1.92 -9.65 4.18
C GLY A 720 -0.83 -9.45 3.13
N ASP A 721 0.38 -9.84 3.48
CA ASP A 721 1.51 -9.98 2.55
C ASP A 721 1.24 -11.14 1.59
N ILE A 722 1.69 -11.00 0.35
CA ILE A 722 1.49 -12.03 -0.67
C ILE A 722 2.81 -12.43 -1.33
N SER A 723 2.85 -13.65 -1.84
CA SER A 723 3.94 -14.13 -2.69
C SER A 723 3.37 -14.88 -3.89
N MET A 724 4.00 -14.72 -5.05
CA MET A 724 3.75 -15.50 -6.25
C MET A 724 5.04 -16.12 -6.76
N VAL A 725 4.97 -17.35 -7.25
CA VAL A 725 6.09 -18.00 -7.93
C VAL A 725 5.57 -18.79 -9.14
N ALA A 726 6.32 -18.77 -10.23
CA ALA A 726 6.03 -19.54 -11.42
C ALA A 726 7.32 -19.85 -12.15
N ASP A 727 7.34 -21.01 -12.81
CA ASP A 727 8.32 -21.23 -13.85
C ASP A 727 7.82 -20.55 -15.13
N VAL A 728 8.66 -19.74 -15.74
CA VAL A 728 8.37 -18.99 -16.96
C VAL A 728 9.26 -19.43 -18.10
N GLN A 729 8.71 -19.43 -19.31
CA GLN A 729 9.44 -19.70 -20.54
C GLN A 729 9.04 -18.68 -21.61
N ALA A 730 10.02 -17.88 -22.04
CA ALA A 730 9.90 -16.96 -23.15
C ALA A 730 11.17 -16.97 -24.01
N GLU A 731 11.00 -17.24 -25.30
CA GLU A 731 12.12 -17.38 -26.22
C GLU A 731 12.44 -16.04 -26.93
N PRO A 732 13.74 -15.69 -27.06
CA PRO A 732 14.20 -14.58 -27.89
C PRO A 732 13.59 -14.62 -29.31
N GLY A 733 12.99 -13.51 -29.73
CA GLY A 733 12.36 -13.39 -31.06
C GLY A 733 11.02 -14.11 -31.21
N LYS A 734 10.47 -14.70 -30.13
CA LYS A 734 9.13 -15.31 -30.12
C LYS A 734 8.19 -14.73 -29.07
N SER A 735 8.72 -14.16 -27.99
CA SER A 735 7.93 -13.50 -26.94
C SER A 735 8.44 -12.09 -26.73
N ALA A 736 7.52 -11.12 -26.63
CA ALA A 736 7.88 -9.75 -26.27
C ALA A 736 8.27 -9.65 -24.78
N TYR A 737 7.44 -10.21 -23.90
CA TYR A 737 7.65 -10.30 -22.45
C TYR A 737 6.59 -11.19 -21.78
N LEU A 738 6.82 -11.58 -20.53
CA LEU A 738 5.83 -12.16 -19.62
C LEU A 738 6.21 -11.88 -18.16
N GLY A 739 5.28 -12.06 -17.22
CA GLY A 739 5.58 -11.93 -15.79
C GLY A 739 4.35 -11.87 -14.89
N PHE A 740 4.48 -11.17 -13.78
CA PHE A 740 3.41 -11.02 -12.78
C PHE A 740 2.79 -9.63 -12.82
N LEU A 741 1.52 -9.56 -12.44
CA LEU A 741 0.80 -8.31 -12.19
C LEU A 741 0.24 -8.28 -10.78
N PHE A 742 0.13 -7.09 -10.22
CA PHE A 742 -0.33 -6.83 -8.86
C PHE A 742 -0.97 -5.45 -8.74
N GLY A 743 -1.79 -5.25 -7.71
CA GLY A 743 -2.47 -3.96 -7.49
C GLY A 743 -3.36 -3.51 -8.65
N VAL A 744 -4.01 -4.42 -9.36
CA VAL A 744 -4.87 -4.07 -10.51
C VAL A 744 -6.06 -3.23 -10.06
N LYS A 745 -6.21 -2.05 -10.66
CA LYS A 745 -7.34 -1.11 -10.46
C LYS A 745 -8.23 -0.98 -11.70
N GLY A 746 -7.75 -1.41 -12.86
CA GLY A 746 -8.48 -1.34 -14.12
C GLY A 746 -7.79 -2.15 -15.23
N ASN A 747 -8.30 -2.04 -16.46
CA ASN A 747 -7.79 -2.83 -17.59
C ASN A 747 -6.37 -2.45 -18.01
N ASP A 748 -5.99 -1.20 -17.76
CA ASP A 748 -4.71 -0.59 -18.09
C ASP A 748 -4.09 0.12 -16.88
N ALA A 749 -4.61 -0.11 -15.67
CA ALA A 749 -4.14 0.47 -14.42
C ALA A 749 -3.72 -0.64 -13.45
N PHE A 750 -2.41 -0.88 -13.35
CA PHE A 750 -1.83 -1.99 -12.56
C PHE A 750 -0.33 -1.79 -12.36
N HIS A 751 0.26 -2.61 -11.49
CA HIS A 751 1.70 -2.76 -11.36
C HIS A 751 2.13 -4.13 -11.90
N ALA A 752 3.36 -4.23 -12.40
CA ALA A 752 3.86 -5.46 -12.96
C ALA A 752 5.36 -5.67 -12.70
N ALA A 753 5.74 -6.94 -12.60
CA ALA A 753 7.11 -7.41 -12.73
C ALA A 753 7.20 -8.17 -14.06
N LEU A 754 7.95 -7.64 -15.03
CA LEU A 754 8.00 -8.16 -16.41
C LEU A 754 9.39 -8.64 -16.77
N TYR A 755 9.49 -9.87 -17.26
CA TYR A 755 10.68 -10.40 -17.91
C TYR A 755 10.62 -10.19 -19.42
N TYR A 756 11.64 -9.52 -19.96
CA TYR A 756 11.91 -9.37 -21.38
C TYR A 756 13.06 -10.30 -21.80
N PRO A 757 12.81 -11.27 -22.69
CA PRO A 757 13.88 -12.13 -23.20
C PRO A 757 14.90 -11.32 -24.01
N ALA A 758 16.14 -11.83 -24.04
CA ALA A 758 17.24 -11.13 -24.71
C ALA A 758 16.92 -10.79 -26.17
N ARG A 759 17.28 -9.58 -26.57
CA ARG A 759 17.11 -9.09 -27.95
C ARG A 759 18.43 -9.17 -28.69
N LYS A 760 18.37 -9.41 -30.00
CA LYS A 760 19.57 -9.37 -30.85
C LYS A 760 19.93 -7.90 -31.12
N GLY A 761 20.97 -7.39 -30.46
CA GLY A 761 21.53 -6.07 -30.71
C GLY A 761 22.45 -6.01 -31.93
N ALA A 762 23.02 -4.83 -32.20
CA ALA A 762 24.05 -4.64 -33.21
C ALA A 762 25.30 -5.49 -32.91
N GLU A 763 26.09 -5.81 -33.95
CA GLU A 763 27.34 -6.54 -33.77
C GLU A 763 28.28 -5.75 -32.83
N GLY A 764 28.67 -6.37 -31.70
CA GLY A 764 29.49 -5.72 -30.67
C GLY A 764 28.73 -5.29 -29.40
N THR A 765 27.39 -5.40 -29.34
CA THR A 765 26.62 -5.14 -28.10
C THR A 765 26.38 -6.43 -27.31
N ALA A 766 26.37 -6.34 -25.98
CA ALA A 766 25.99 -7.45 -25.11
C ALA A 766 24.52 -7.87 -25.32
N SER A 767 24.23 -9.17 -25.29
CA SER A 767 22.86 -9.69 -25.34
C SER A 767 22.37 -10.06 -23.95
N SER A 768 21.57 -9.19 -23.34
CA SER A 768 20.94 -9.42 -22.02
C SER A 768 19.41 -9.43 -22.14
N GLY A 769 18.78 -10.24 -21.30
CA GLY A 769 17.36 -10.06 -20.97
C GLY A 769 17.22 -9.00 -19.90
N TYR A 770 15.99 -8.53 -19.66
CA TYR A 770 15.72 -7.49 -18.67
C TYR A 770 14.54 -7.88 -17.79
N LEU A 771 14.58 -7.46 -16.53
CA LEU A 771 13.43 -7.48 -15.65
C LEU A 771 13.03 -6.05 -15.28
N ASP A 772 11.76 -5.74 -15.53
CA ASP A 772 11.18 -4.47 -15.16
C ASP A 772 10.27 -4.62 -13.95
N VAL A 773 10.31 -3.62 -13.06
CA VAL A 773 9.20 -3.33 -12.15
C VAL A 773 8.58 -2.04 -12.64
N MET A 774 7.29 -2.05 -12.98
CA MET A 774 6.62 -0.90 -13.59
C MET A 774 5.20 -0.68 -13.07
N SER A 775 4.69 0.53 -13.28
CA SER A 775 3.26 0.85 -13.20
C SER A 775 2.72 1.19 -14.58
N SER A 776 1.49 0.77 -14.86
CA SER A 776 0.65 1.35 -15.90
C SER A 776 -0.47 2.13 -15.20
N PHE A 777 -0.69 3.39 -15.56
CA PHE A 777 -1.74 4.25 -14.95
C PHE A 777 -2.95 4.50 -15.87
N GLY A 778 -2.99 3.79 -16.99
CA GLY A 778 -3.96 3.93 -18.05
C GLY A 778 -3.57 4.95 -19.12
N GLY A 779 -4.27 4.90 -20.26
CA GLY A 779 -4.03 5.82 -21.38
C GLY A 779 -2.70 5.61 -22.13
N GLY A 780 -2.04 4.46 -21.93
CA GLY A 780 -0.76 4.10 -22.57
C GLY A 780 0.49 4.62 -21.86
N VAL A 781 0.35 5.25 -20.69
CA VAL A 781 1.49 5.73 -19.90
C VAL A 781 1.99 4.60 -18.99
N ASN A 782 3.14 4.04 -19.35
CA ASN A 782 3.88 3.11 -18.51
C ASN A 782 5.03 3.85 -17.80
N LYS A 783 5.16 3.60 -16.51
CA LYS A 783 6.20 4.16 -15.65
C LYS A 783 7.10 3.02 -15.16
N PRO A 784 8.25 2.78 -15.82
CA PRO A 784 9.23 1.80 -15.34
C PRO A 784 9.95 2.35 -14.10
N TRP A 785 9.82 1.65 -12.99
CA TRP A 785 10.51 1.97 -11.74
C TRP A 785 11.89 1.33 -11.66
N ARG A 786 12.02 0.14 -12.24
CA ARG A 786 13.24 -0.66 -12.28
C ARG A 786 13.37 -1.22 -13.70
N HIS A 787 14.59 -1.22 -14.22
CA HIS A 787 14.95 -1.82 -15.50
C HIS A 787 16.32 -2.47 -15.33
N VAL A 788 16.32 -3.77 -14.97
CA VAL A 788 17.53 -4.47 -14.50
C VAL A 788 17.92 -5.57 -15.49
N PRO A 789 19.15 -5.58 -16.01
CA PRO A 789 19.61 -6.66 -16.87
C PRO A 789 19.77 -7.96 -16.08
N ILE A 790 19.38 -9.07 -16.71
CA ILE A 790 19.60 -10.42 -16.19
C ILE A 790 20.52 -11.20 -17.13
N ALA A 791 21.44 -11.95 -16.53
CA ALA A 791 22.38 -12.78 -17.27
C ALA A 791 21.61 -13.92 -17.96
N VAL A 792 21.75 -14.03 -19.28
CA VAL A 792 21.27 -15.19 -20.02
C VAL A 792 22.43 -16.16 -20.13
N ARG A 793 22.21 -17.43 -19.79
CA ARG A 793 23.23 -18.48 -19.87
C ARG A 793 23.87 -18.50 -21.26
N GLU A 794 25.20 -18.41 -21.32
CA GLU A 794 25.94 -18.66 -22.56
C GLU A 794 25.80 -20.14 -22.94
N VAL A 795 25.20 -20.39 -24.10
CA VAL A 795 24.99 -21.74 -24.63
C VAL A 795 26.32 -22.29 -25.10
N GLN A 796 26.75 -23.43 -24.55
CA GLN A 796 27.95 -24.08 -25.06
C GLN A 796 27.74 -24.61 -26.49
N PRO A 797 28.79 -24.66 -27.33
CA PRO A 797 28.67 -25.19 -28.68
C PRO A 797 28.10 -26.63 -28.69
N GLY A 798 26.87 -26.80 -29.17
CA GLY A 798 26.17 -28.09 -29.22
C GLY A 798 24.94 -28.20 -28.30
N GLU A 799 24.74 -27.26 -27.38
CA GLU A 799 23.48 -27.10 -26.64
C GLU A 799 22.52 -26.18 -27.43
N SER A 800 21.21 -26.34 -27.24
CA SER A 800 20.20 -25.39 -27.74
C SER A 800 19.67 -24.56 -26.57
N SER A 801 19.75 -23.23 -26.63
CA SER A 801 19.06 -22.30 -25.70
C SER A 801 17.54 -22.27 -25.86
N THR A 802 16.99 -22.96 -26.86
CA THR A 802 15.57 -22.90 -27.16
C THR A 802 14.76 -23.63 -26.09
N GLY A 803 14.01 -22.88 -25.29
CA GLY A 803 13.02 -23.44 -24.36
C GLY A 803 13.54 -23.75 -22.96
N GLU A 804 14.43 -22.93 -22.40
CA GLU A 804 14.78 -22.99 -20.96
C GLU A 804 13.59 -22.49 -20.11
N TRP A 805 13.48 -23.01 -18.89
CA TRP A 805 12.50 -22.57 -17.89
C TRP A 805 13.26 -21.85 -16.79
N HIS A 806 12.75 -20.71 -16.35
CA HIS A 806 13.31 -19.92 -15.26
C HIS A 806 12.30 -19.77 -14.15
N GLU A 807 12.74 -19.81 -12.89
CA GLU A 807 11.86 -19.52 -11.76
C GLU A 807 11.80 -18.00 -11.55
N MET A 808 10.61 -17.44 -11.67
CA MET A 808 10.33 -16.05 -11.32
C MET A 808 9.48 -16.01 -10.05
N ARG A 809 9.87 -15.17 -9.10
CA ARG A 809 9.14 -14.98 -7.83
C ARG A 809 8.93 -13.51 -7.53
N LEU A 810 7.75 -13.19 -7.01
CA LEU A 810 7.33 -11.87 -6.54
C LEU A 810 6.94 -11.99 -5.06
N ASP A 811 7.51 -11.14 -4.21
CA ASP A 811 7.11 -11.01 -2.81
C ASP A 811 6.60 -9.57 -2.56
N VAL A 812 5.39 -9.43 -2.05
CA VAL A 812 4.81 -8.15 -1.60
C VAL A 812 4.70 -8.19 -0.08
N THR A 813 5.58 -7.44 0.59
CA THR A 813 5.72 -7.39 2.05
C THR A 813 5.47 -5.96 2.54
N GLY A 814 4.32 -5.69 3.14
CA GLY A 814 3.89 -4.35 3.53
C GLY A 814 3.80 -3.40 2.33
N ARG A 815 4.76 -2.47 2.23
CA ARG A 815 4.88 -1.48 1.14
C ARG A 815 5.98 -1.84 0.13
N VAL A 816 6.69 -2.93 0.33
CA VAL A 816 7.88 -3.33 -0.42
C VAL A 816 7.56 -4.49 -1.36
N VAL A 817 8.04 -4.39 -2.60
CA VAL A 817 7.98 -5.44 -3.62
C VAL A 817 9.39 -5.90 -3.95
N ASP A 818 9.66 -7.19 -3.74
CA ASP A 818 10.90 -7.83 -4.17
C ASP A 818 10.63 -8.79 -5.32
N VAL A 819 11.52 -8.79 -6.31
CA VAL A 819 11.47 -9.71 -7.45
C VAL A 819 12.73 -10.55 -7.47
N TRP A 820 12.55 -11.85 -7.67
CA TRP A 820 13.61 -12.84 -7.71
C TRP A 820 13.58 -13.60 -9.04
N TRP A 821 14.77 -13.93 -9.54
CA TRP A 821 15.02 -14.67 -10.76
C TRP A 821 16.01 -15.79 -10.49
N ASP A 822 15.59 -17.05 -10.68
CA ASP A 822 16.39 -18.25 -10.42
C ASP A 822 17.05 -18.23 -9.02
N GLY A 823 16.28 -17.82 -8.01
CA GLY A 823 16.71 -17.72 -6.61
C GLY A 823 17.53 -16.46 -6.26
N MET A 824 17.85 -15.60 -7.22
CA MET A 824 18.59 -14.35 -7.00
C MET A 824 17.65 -13.15 -6.95
N MET A 825 17.81 -12.26 -5.96
CA MET A 825 17.04 -11.01 -5.93
C MET A 825 17.54 -10.07 -7.01
N VAL A 826 16.64 -9.65 -7.90
CA VAL A 826 16.98 -8.79 -9.05
C VAL A 826 16.44 -7.38 -8.92
N ALA A 827 15.34 -7.17 -8.20
CA ALA A 827 14.77 -5.85 -7.98
C ALA A 827 14.06 -5.74 -6.62
N SER A 828 14.14 -4.56 -6.02
CA SER A 828 13.33 -4.18 -4.85
C SER A 828 12.80 -2.76 -5.03
N HIS A 829 11.52 -2.55 -4.73
CA HIS A 829 10.85 -1.25 -4.84
C HIS A 829 9.85 -1.03 -3.71
N GLU A 830 9.88 0.15 -3.10
CA GLU A 830 8.96 0.55 -2.03
C GLU A 830 7.94 1.56 -2.58
N PHE A 831 6.66 1.22 -2.44
CA PHE A 831 5.54 2.07 -2.82
C PHE A 831 5.14 3.02 -1.68
N PRO A 832 4.50 4.18 -1.99
CA PRO A 832 4.10 5.17 -0.99
C PRO A 832 3.19 4.61 0.10
N SER A 833 2.24 3.74 -0.29
CA SER A 833 1.29 3.13 0.64
C SER A 833 0.98 1.69 0.26
N ARG A 834 0.43 0.95 1.22
CA ARG A 834 -0.01 -0.42 1.01
C ARG A 834 -1.22 -0.50 0.06
N ASP A 835 -2.11 0.49 0.08
CA ASP A 835 -3.35 0.50 -0.71
C ASP A 835 -3.12 0.50 -2.23
N ILE A 836 -2.00 1.06 -2.67
CA ILE A 836 -1.54 1.01 -4.06
C ILE A 836 -1.32 -0.44 -4.50
N LEU A 837 -0.72 -1.25 -3.61
CA LEU A 837 -0.42 -2.66 -3.84
C LEU A 837 -1.63 -3.59 -3.65
N LEU A 838 -2.67 -3.14 -2.96
CA LEU A 838 -3.92 -3.89 -2.80
C LEU A 838 -4.70 -3.92 -4.12
N GLY A 839 -5.23 -5.07 -4.50
CA GLY A 839 -5.99 -5.24 -5.73
C GLY A 839 -5.98 -6.69 -6.16
N SER A 840 -6.29 -6.95 -7.43
CA SER A 840 -6.08 -8.28 -7.98
C SER A 840 -4.61 -8.52 -8.33
N PHE A 841 -4.23 -9.79 -8.33
CA PHE A 841 -2.89 -10.28 -8.66
C PHE A 841 -2.99 -11.31 -9.77
N GLY A 842 -1.90 -11.58 -10.49
CA GLY A 842 -1.97 -12.58 -11.56
C GLY A 842 -0.76 -12.63 -12.47
N ILE A 843 -0.98 -13.08 -13.71
CA ILE A 843 0.07 -13.26 -14.72
C ILE A 843 -0.24 -12.45 -15.98
N ILE A 844 0.80 -11.91 -16.61
CA ILE A 844 0.72 -11.01 -17.77
C ILE A 844 1.65 -11.48 -18.88
N ALA A 845 1.25 -11.30 -20.14
CA ALA A 845 2.08 -11.62 -21.28
C ALA A 845 1.89 -10.58 -22.40
N GLY A 846 3.00 -10.25 -23.05
CA GLY A 846 3.02 -9.43 -24.27
C GLY A 846 2.70 -10.24 -25.53
N THR A 847 2.97 -9.66 -26.68
CA THR A 847 2.78 -10.32 -27.99
C THR A 847 3.69 -11.56 -28.17
N GLY A 848 3.25 -12.49 -29.02
CA GLY A 848 3.98 -13.71 -29.35
C GLY A 848 3.59 -14.93 -28.51
N GLN A 849 4.57 -15.79 -28.21
CA GLN A 849 4.38 -17.09 -27.56
C GLN A 849 5.20 -17.20 -26.27
N ALA A 850 4.55 -17.53 -25.16
CA ALA A 850 5.18 -17.76 -23.87
C ALA A 850 4.49 -18.91 -23.13
N LYS A 851 5.09 -19.40 -22.04
CA LYS A 851 4.49 -20.46 -21.22
C LYS A 851 4.74 -20.23 -19.74
N TYR A 852 3.79 -20.69 -18.94
CA TYR A 852 3.87 -20.78 -17.49
C TYR A 852 3.70 -22.23 -17.04
N ARG A 853 4.32 -22.60 -15.92
CA ARG A 853 3.95 -23.80 -15.14
C ARG A 853 4.25 -23.56 -13.67
N ASN A 854 3.78 -24.45 -12.81
CA ASN A 854 4.00 -24.35 -11.36
C ASN A 854 3.59 -22.97 -10.79
N VAL A 855 2.51 -22.39 -11.30
CA VAL A 855 2.01 -21.08 -10.85
C VAL A 855 1.40 -21.25 -9.46
N ARG A 856 2.10 -20.74 -8.45
CA ARG A 856 1.76 -20.87 -7.04
C ARG A 856 1.57 -19.50 -6.41
N PHE A 857 0.69 -19.45 -5.44
CA PHE A 857 0.29 -18.24 -4.72
C PHE A 857 0.33 -18.51 -3.21
N LYS A 858 0.82 -17.56 -2.42
CA LYS A 858 0.85 -17.65 -0.96
C LYS A 858 0.34 -16.34 -0.40
N SER A 859 -0.81 -16.36 0.27
CA SER A 859 -1.31 -15.22 1.05
C SER A 859 -1.04 -15.46 2.52
N ARG A 860 -0.59 -14.42 3.21
CA ARG A 860 -0.42 -14.42 4.67
C ARG A 860 -1.54 -13.63 5.33
N ASP A 861 -1.72 -13.84 6.62
CA ASP A 861 -2.59 -13.00 7.45
C ASP A 861 -1.99 -11.58 7.56
N ALA A 862 -2.83 -10.56 7.70
CA ALA A 862 -2.42 -9.16 7.80
C ALA A 862 -1.49 -8.89 8.99
N MET A 863 -1.64 -9.63 10.08
CA MET A 863 -0.84 -9.51 11.29
C MET A 863 0.39 -10.43 11.27
N SER A 864 0.59 -11.20 10.20
CA SER A 864 1.67 -12.18 10.16
C SER A 864 3.05 -11.54 10.03
N PRO A 865 3.99 -11.81 10.96
CA PRO A 865 5.37 -11.37 10.77
C PRO A 865 6.12 -12.24 9.74
N ALA A 866 5.52 -13.35 9.29
CA ALA A 866 6.17 -14.34 8.43
C ALA A 866 6.72 -13.74 7.13
N GLY A 867 6.01 -12.79 6.50
CA GLY A 867 6.49 -12.12 5.30
C GLY A 867 7.81 -11.38 5.54
N ARG A 868 7.87 -10.57 6.61
CA ARG A 868 9.08 -9.85 7.03
C ARG A 868 10.23 -10.79 7.43
N ILE A 869 9.93 -11.86 8.17
CA ILE A 869 10.93 -12.84 8.63
C ILE A 869 11.51 -13.61 7.44
N GLU A 870 10.65 -14.15 6.56
CA GLU A 870 11.08 -14.87 5.37
C GLU A 870 11.90 -13.96 4.44
N ARG A 871 11.47 -12.70 4.27
CA ARG A 871 12.24 -11.71 3.50
C ARG A 871 13.64 -11.54 4.10
N ARG A 872 13.73 -11.29 5.41
CA ARG A 872 15.02 -11.17 6.11
C ARG A 872 15.89 -12.41 5.90
N MET A 873 15.35 -13.61 6.13
CA MET A 873 16.08 -14.86 5.95
C MET A 873 16.57 -15.08 4.52
N ARG A 874 15.75 -14.75 3.50
CA ARG A 874 16.20 -14.85 2.10
C ARG A 874 17.30 -13.85 1.77
N LEU A 875 17.22 -12.63 2.29
CA LEU A 875 18.28 -11.66 2.16
C LEU A 875 19.57 -12.19 2.80
N GLU A 876 19.50 -12.70 4.04
CA GLU A 876 20.64 -13.30 4.73
C GLU A 876 21.21 -14.53 3.99
N GLN A 877 20.36 -15.44 3.51
CA GLN A 877 20.77 -16.62 2.73
C GLN A 877 21.43 -16.25 1.40
N ALA A 878 20.99 -15.15 0.79
CA ALA A 878 21.63 -14.58 -0.40
C ALA A 878 22.92 -13.82 -0.08
N GLY A 879 23.36 -13.76 1.19
CA GLY A 879 24.55 -13.03 1.62
C GLY A 879 24.37 -11.51 1.63
N LEU A 880 23.13 -11.04 1.71
CA LEU A 880 22.75 -9.64 1.64
C LEU A 880 22.57 -9.10 3.06
N ASP A 881 23.64 -8.58 3.64
CA ASP A 881 23.53 -7.79 4.88
C ASP A 881 22.66 -6.55 4.62
N ALA A 882 21.91 -6.11 5.63
CA ALA A 882 21.16 -4.86 5.55
C ALA A 882 22.12 -3.69 5.25
N GLY A 883 22.02 -3.12 4.05
CA GLY A 883 22.91 -2.03 3.61
C GLY A 883 24.06 -2.44 2.68
N SER A 884 24.18 -3.73 2.32
CA SER A 884 25.18 -4.22 1.35
C SER A 884 24.62 -4.30 -0.08
N PRO A 885 25.46 -4.12 -1.11
CA PRO A 885 25.05 -4.24 -2.51
C PRO A 885 24.61 -5.67 -2.85
N VAL A 886 23.57 -5.80 -3.68
CA VAL A 886 22.97 -7.09 -4.07
C VAL A 886 23.48 -7.49 -5.46
N ASP A 887 24.43 -8.42 -5.52
CA ASP A 887 25.00 -8.91 -6.79
C ASP A 887 25.48 -7.75 -7.70
N GLY A 888 26.04 -6.70 -7.08
CA GLY A 888 26.51 -5.49 -7.76
C GLY A 888 25.47 -4.38 -7.91
N SER A 889 24.23 -4.55 -7.45
CA SER A 889 23.20 -3.50 -7.32
C SER A 889 23.43 -2.69 -6.04
N PHE A 890 23.49 -1.36 -6.13
CA PHE A 890 23.64 -0.45 -4.99
C PHE A 890 22.34 0.20 -4.52
N GLN A 891 21.18 -0.23 -5.04
CA GLN A 891 19.88 0.31 -4.69
C GLN A 891 19.64 0.38 -3.17
N GLY A 892 19.24 1.56 -2.67
CA GLY A 892 18.96 1.81 -1.25
C GLY A 892 20.20 1.89 -0.35
N VAL A 893 21.39 1.71 -0.91
CA VAL A 893 22.66 1.74 -0.18
C VAL A 893 23.57 2.85 -0.69
N VAL A 894 24.57 3.24 0.10
CA VAL A 894 25.56 4.23 -0.30
C VAL A 894 26.62 3.52 -1.15
N PRO A 895 26.81 3.89 -2.43
CA PRO A 895 27.79 3.22 -3.27
C PRO A 895 29.22 3.68 -2.90
N PRO A 896 30.25 2.85 -3.13
CA PRO A 896 31.64 3.25 -2.93
C PRO A 896 32.02 4.33 -3.95
N PHE A 897 32.81 5.34 -3.56
CA PHE A 897 33.25 6.34 -4.54
C PHE A 897 34.15 5.71 -5.62
N PRO A 898 34.01 6.07 -6.93
CA PRO A 898 34.81 5.52 -8.00
C PRO A 898 36.32 5.65 -7.79
N LYS A 899 37.07 4.61 -8.17
CA LYS A 899 38.53 4.61 -8.13
C LYS A 899 39.07 5.14 -9.46
N ILE A 900 39.54 6.37 -9.42
CA ILE A 900 39.95 7.11 -10.63
C ILE A 900 41.47 7.13 -10.78
N LYS A 901 41.97 6.76 -11.96
CA LYS A 901 43.40 6.90 -12.32
C LYS A 901 43.79 8.37 -12.50
N ARG A 902 42.97 9.09 -13.26
CA ARG A 902 43.08 10.54 -13.52
C ARG A 902 41.72 11.11 -13.92
N TRP A 903 41.55 12.41 -13.73
CA TRP A 903 40.40 13.14 -14.24
C TRP A 903 40.72 13.74 -15.62
N ALA A 904 39.87 13.46 -16.61
CA ALA A 904 39.93 14.05 -17.95
C ALA A 904 39.21 15.41 -18.00
N GLN A 905 38.14 15.56 -17.20
CA GLN A 905 37.37 16.79 -17.06
C GLN A 905 36.89 16.94 -15.61
N GLY A 906 36.96 18.15 -15.03
CA GLY A 906 36.58 18.39 -13.63
C GLY A 906 37.42 17.58 -12.63
N THR A 907 37.11 17.66 -11.34
CA THR A 907 37.74 16.82 -10.30
C THR A 907 36.75 16.54 -9.18
N ARG A 908 36.75 15.31 -8.65
CA ARG A 908 35.97 14.89 -7.48
C ARG A 908 36.77 13.93 -6.61
N ASN A 909 36.57 13.98 -5.29
CA ASN A 909 37.23 13.03 -4.37
C ASN A 909 36.26 12.18 -3.55
N THR A 910 35.04 12.68 -3.30
CA THR A 910 33.99 11.95 -2.57
C THR A 910 32.60 12.36 -3.09
N PHE A 911 31.57 11.54 -2.82
CA PHE A 911 30.17 11.93 -3.06
C PHE A 911 29.70 13.05 -2.11
N THR A 912 30.35 13.21 -0.95
CA THR A 912 29.95 14.19 0.07
C THR A 912 30.49 15.60 -0.18
N GLU A 913 31.42 15.77 -1.12
CA GLU A 913 32.08 17.05 -1.42
C GLU A 913 31.09 18.17 -1.81
N ILE A 914 29.94 17.82 -2.39
CA ILE A 914 28.91 18.76 -2.84
C ILE A 914 27.81 19.01 -1.81
N GLY A 915 27.88 18.35 -0.65
CA GLY A 915 26.82 18.33 0.34
C GLY A 915 25.57 17.56 -0.11
N GLU A 916 24.42 17.94 0.44
CA GLU A 916 23.13 17.25 0.27
C GLU A 916 22.48 17.67 -1.05
N ARG A 917 22.98 17.12 -2.17
CA ARG A 917 22.50 17.34 -3.55
C ARG A 917 22.36 16.01 -4.29
N PRO A 918 21.40 15.90 -5.24
CA PRO A 918 21.27 14.71 -6.07
C PRO A 918 22.49 14.56 -7.00
N GLN A 919 22.91 13.32 -7.25
CA GLN A 919 24.06 13.01 -8.11
C GLN A 919 23.73 11.93 -9.13
N LEU A 920 24.29 12.02 -10.33
CA LEU A 920 24.21 10.99 -11.36
C LEU A 920 25.60 10.42 -11.64
N LEU A 921 25.83 9.16 -11.29
CA LEU A 921 27.02 8.41 -11.66
C LEU A 921 26.78 7.63 -12.97
N VAL A 922 27.65 7.80 -13.95
CA VAL A 922 27.55 7.18 -15.28
C VAL A 922 28.83 6.41 -15.60
N LEU A 923 28.71 5.12 -15.89
CA LEU A 923 29.81 4.26 -16.33
C LEU A 923 29.65 3.98 -17.82
N TRP A 924 30.68 4.28 -18.61
CA TRP A 924 30.58 4.25 -20.09
C TRP A 924 31.94 3.94 -20.76
N SER A 925 31.93 3.67 -22.07
CA SER A 925 33.15 3.58 -22.89
C SER A 925 32.96 4.28 -24.23
N ILE A 926 34.06 4.65 -24.89
CA ILE A 926 34.02 5.26 -26.24
C ILE A 926 33.34 4.31 -27.22
N ALA A 927 33.69 3.01 -27.17
CA ALA A 927 33.07 2.00 -28.03
C ALA A 927 31.56 1.94 -27.83
N GLN A 928 31.09 1.97 -26.57
CA GLN A 928 29.66 1.97 -26.26
C GLN A 928 28.99 3.27 -26.72
N ASN A 929 29.55 4.44 -26.44
CA ASN A 929 28.92 5.72 -26.81
C ASN A 929 28.85 5.91 -28.34
N ASN A 930 29.75 5.30 -29.11
CA ASN A 930 29.66 5.29 -30.57
C ASN A 930 28.49 4.43 -31.09
N LEU A 931 28.10 3.39 -30.35
CA LEU A 931 26.97 2.51 -30.70
C LEU A 931 25.64 3.03 -30.16
N VAL A 932 25.66 3.57 -28.94
CA VAL A 932 24.50 4.10 -28.22
C VAL A 932 24.90 5.46 -27.64
N PRO A 933 24.75 6.56 -28.40
CA PRO A 933 25.19 7.89 -27.95
C PRO A 933 24.39 8.37 -26.74
N ILE A 934 25.06 8.60 -25.61
CA ILE A 934 24.47 9.10 -24.37
C ILE A 934 24.89 10.54 -24.03
N ASP A 935 25.93 11.06 -24.68
CA ASP A 935 26.46 12.41 -24.47
C ASP A 935 25.40 13.50 -24.68
N GLY A 936 24.64 13.43 -25.78
CA GLY A 936 23.57 14.39 -26.07
C GLY A 936 22.46 14.38 -25.01
N TRP A 937 22.07 13.20 -24.55
CA TRP A 937 21.08 13.03 -23.50
C TRP A 937 21.59 13.55 -22.16
N LEU A 938 22.81 13.17 -21.74
CA LEU A 938 23.37 13.60 -20.45
C LEU A 938 23.44 15.13 -20.31
N ASN A 939 23.85 15.83 -21.37
CA ASN A 939 23.83 17.30 -21.37
C ASN A 939 22.42 17.87 -21.21
N SER A 940 21.43 17.27 -21.89
CA SER A 940 20.03 17.68 -21.74
C SER A 940 19.52 17.40 -20.32
N PHE A 941 19.83 16.23 -19.77
CA PHE A 941 19.40 15.80 -18.45
C PHE A 941 19.99 16.69 -17.35
N ALA A 942 21.31 16.93 -17.40
CA ALA A 942 22.00 17.82 -16.47
C ALA A 942 21.42 19.24 -16.49
N LYS A 943 21.12 19.76 -17.68
CA LYS A 943 20.52 21.09 -17.85
C LYS A 943 19.09 21.17 -17.31
N ASN A 944 18.27 20.15 -17.55
CA ASN A 944 16.89 20.11 -17.08
C ASN A 944 16.80 20.15 -15.55
N TRP A 945 17.78 19.57 -14.86
CA TRP A 945 17.81 19.44 -13.41
C TRP A 945 18.86 20.33 -12.71
N GLU A 946 19.39 21.33 -13.41
CA GLU A 946 20.35 22.29 -12.85
C GLU A 946 19.74 23.09 -11.67
N SER A 947 18.44 23.38 -11.73
CA SER A 947 17.71 24.15 -10.71
C SER A 947 17.67 23.48 -9.34
N VAL A 948 17.71 22.14 -9.31
CA VAL A 948 17.79 21.33 -8.08
C VAL A 948 19.22 20.97 -7.70
N GLY A 949 20.21 21.45 -8.47
CA GLY A 949 21.63 21.26 -8.21
C GLY A 949 22.14 19.85 -8.52
N LEU A 950 21.57 19.16 -9.51
CA LEU A 950 22.05 17.86 -9.98
C LEU A 950 23.51 17.95 -10.45
N GLU A 951 24.34 17.03 -9.97
CA GLU A 951 25.75 16.92 -10.34
C GLU A 951 26.02 15.59 -11.05
N VAL A 952 26.75 15.63 -12.17
CA VAL A 952 27.06 14.43 -12.97
C VAL A 952 28.53 14.04 -12.79
N ILE A 953 28.76 12.76 -12.51
CA ILE A 953 30.07 12.13 -12.43
C ILE A 953 30.09 10.97 -13.43
N SER A 954 30.96 11.06 -14.43
CA SER A 954 31.12 10.01 -15.44
C SER A 954 32.45 9.31 -15.27
N VAL A 955 32.48 7.99 -15.40
CA VAL A 955 33.70 7.18 -15.38
C VAL A 955 33.81 6.42 -16.69
N VAL A 956 34.88 6.71 -17.44
CA VAL A 956 35.19 6.03 -18.70
C VAL A 956 36.04 4.78 -18.44
N ALA A 957 35.86 3.76 -19.26
CA ALA A 957 36.63 2.52 -19.21
C ALA A 957 38.15 2.78 -19.23
N ALA A 958 38.91 1.97 -18.49
CA ALA A 958 40.37 2.15 -18.34
C ALA A 958 41.16 2.01 -19.67
N GLU A 959 40.56 1.37 -20.67
CA GLU A 959 41.12 1.18 -22.02
C GLU A 959 41.04 2.43 -22.91
N ASP A 960 40.15 3.36 -22.59
CA ASP A 960 39.94 4.59 -23.36
C ASP A 960 40.83 5.75 -22.90
N ASP A 961 41.72 5.52 -21.92
CA ASP A 961 42.57 6.55 -21.29
C ASP A 961 43.34 7.41 -22.31
N GLU A 962 43.93 6.81 -23.34
CA GLU A 962 44.72 7.55 -24.33
C GLU A 962 43.86 8.38 -25.29
N ALA A 963 42.58 8.02 -25.47
CA ALA A 963 41.69 8.62 -26.46
C ALA A 963 40.65 9.59 -25.87
N VAL A 964 40.35 9.47 -24.57
CA VAL A 964 39.23 10.18 -23.93
C VAL A 964 39.32 11.71 -24.05
N ASP A 965 40.51 12.31 -23.91
CA ASP A 965 40.64 13.78 -23.93
C ASP A 965 40.29 14.35 -25.32
N ALA A 966 40.68 13.65 -26.39
CA ALA A 966 40.32 14.03 -27.76
C ALA A 966 38.83 13.76 -28.04
N TYR A 967 38.32 12.63 -27.54
CA TYR A 967 36.93 12.24 -27.73
C TYR A 967 35.95 13.23 -27.07
N LEU A 968 36.23 13.67 -25.84
CA LEU A 968 35.41 14.65 -25.11
C LEU A 968 35.37 16.03 -25.78
N ALA A 969 36.35 16.37 -26.63
CA ALA A 969 36.33 17.61 -27.40
C ALA A 969 35.26 17.59 -28.51
N GLU A 970 34.95 16.42 -29.05
CA GLU A 970 33.93 16.20 -30.08
C GLU A 970 32.57 15.81 -29.47
N HIS A 971 32.60 15.09 -28.34
CA HIS A 971 31.45 14.57 -27.60
C HIS A 971 31.47 15.07 -26.16
N PRO A 972 31.01 16.32 -25.89
CA PRO A 972 31.12 16.91 -24.57
C PRO A 972 30.21 16.17 -23.56
N PHE A 973 30.74 15.88 -22.36
CA PHE A 973 29.97 15.36 -21.23
C PHE A 973 29.81 16.45 -20.16
N PRO A 974 28.69 16.51 -19.41
CA PRO A 974 28.54 17.43 -18.29
C PRO A 974 29.34 16.95 -17.05
N GLY A 975 29.67 17.88 -16.16
CA GLY A 975 30.24 17.57 -14.85
C GLY A 975 31.69 17.05 -14.90
N ALA A 976 32.01 16.07 -14.05
CA ALA A 976 33.35 15.49 -13.95
C ALA A 976 33.46 14.17 -14.71
N VAL A 977 34.54 13.97 -15.45
CA VAL A 977 34.84 12.73 -16.19
C VAL A 977 36.18 12.16 -15.72
N GLY A 978 36.13 11.00 -15.08
CA GLY A 978 37.29 10.25 -14.60
C GLY A 978 37.59 9.03 -15.46
N VAL A 979 38.86 8.64 -15.54
CA VAL A 979 39.29 7.38 -16.16
C VAL A 979 39.40 6.31 -15.08
N ASP A 980 38.77 5.15 -15.27
CA ASP A 980 38.81 4.06 -14.30
C ASP A 980 40.26 3.61 -14.01
N HIS A 981 40.53 3.28 -12.74
CA HIS A 981 41.81 2.75 -12.31
C HIS A 981 41.95 1.27 -12.66
N ARG A 982 42.95 0.94 -13.48
CA ARG A 982 43.40 -0.43 -13.68
C ARG A 982 44.85 -0.58 -13.20
N PRO A 983 45.13 -1.49 -12.25
CA PRO A 983 46.50 -1.73 -11.79
C PRO A 983 47.43 -2.18 -12.93
N PRO A 984 48.71 -1.78 -12.90
CA PRO A 984 49.69 -2.25 -13.89
C PRO A 984 49.79 -3.78 -13.89
N ASN A 985 49.76 -4.40 -15.07
CA ASN A 985 49.88 -5.85 -15.28
C ASN A 985 48.73 -6.72 -14.74
N VAL A 986 47.56 -6.13 -14.47
CA VAL A 986 46.33 -6.87 -14.14
C VAL A 986 45.40 -6.88 -15.36
N TYR A 987 44.96 -8.07 -15.78
CA TYR A 987 43.91 -8.23 -16.80
C TYR A 987 42.54 -8.01 -16.14
N GLY A 988 41.68 -7.20 -16.75
CA GLY A 988 40.35 -6.87 -16.22
C GLY A 988 39.78 -5.57 -16.80
N VAL A 989 38.53 -5.27 -16.46
CA VAL A 989 37.79 -4.08 -16.96
C VAL A 989 38.10 -2.80 -16.18
N GLY A 990 38.72 -2.91 -15.00
CA GLY A 990 39.10 -1.79 -14.13
C GLY A 990 38.42 -1.91 -12.75
N GLU A 991 38.99 -1.28 -11.72
CA GLU A 991 38.53 -1.48 -10.34
C GLU A 991 37.14 -0.90 -10.06
N THR A 992 36.80 0.25 -10.66
CA THR A 992 35.44 0.78 -10.58
C THR A 992 34.50 -0.11 -11.38
N PHE A 993 34.86 -0.50 -12.59
CA PHE A 993 33.99 -1.32 -13.44
C PHE A 993 33.72 -2.71 -12.84
N ASP A 994 34.70 -3.29 -12.15
CA ASP A 994 34.54 -4.51 -11.37
C ASP A 994 33.65 -4.28 -10.14
N ALA A 995 33.91 -3.22 -9.35
CA ALA A 995 33.12 -2.89 -8.15
C ALA A 995 31.64 -2.61 -8.47
N TYR A 996 31.39 -2.04 -9.65
CA TYR A 996 30.07 -1.80 -10.20
C TYR A 996 29.66 -2.84 -11.24
N SER A 997 30.20 -4.07 -11.16
CA SER A 997 29.68 -5.26 -11.85
C SER A 997 29.28 -5.02 -13.31
N ILE A 998 30.12 -4.30 -14.06
CA ILE A 998 29.80 -3.88 -15.45
C ILE A 998 29.62 -5.08 -16.37
N LEU A 999 30.27 -6.21 -16.10
CA LEU A 999 30.05 -7.44 -16.86
C LEU A 999 28.61 -7.98 -16.78
N ARG A 1000 27.88 -7.64 -15.69
CA ARG A 1000 26.46 -7.97 -15.53
C ARG A 1000 25.57 -6.85 -16.07
N PHE A 1001 25.84 -5.62 -15.65
CA PHE A 1001 24.98 -4.47 -15.93
C PHE A 1001 25.14 -3.90 -17.34
N ASN A 1002 26.21 -4.30 -18.04
CA ASN A 1002 26.64 -3.74 -19.31
C ASN A 1002 26.88 -2.22 -19.26
N LEU A 1003 27.29 -1.67 -20.39
CA LEU A 1003 27.42 -0.23 -20.59
C LEU A 1003 26.33 0.24 -21.56
N PRO A 1004 25.76 1.43 -21.36
CA PRO A 1004 26.04 2.35 -20.26
C PRO A 1004 25.29 1.94 -18.98
N ARG A 1005 25.95 2.04 -17.82
CA ARG A 1005 25.30 1.87 -16.51
C ARG A 1005 25.12 3.24 -15.87
N VAL A 1006 23.89 3.56 -15.48
CA VAL A 1006 23.54 4.83 -14.85
C VAL A 1006 23.06 4.57 -13.42
N ILE A 1007 23.45 5.42 -12.48
CA ILE A 1007 23.14 5.32 -11.04
C ILE A 1007 22.76 6.71 -10.53
N LEU A 1008 21.50 6.88 -10.14
CA LEU A 1008 20.97 8.09 -9.53
C LEU A 1008 21.08 7.98 -8.00
N ILE A 1009 21.77 8.93 -7.38
CA ILE A 1009 22.06 8.99 -5.96
C ILE A 1009 21.26 10.14 -5.35
N GLY A 1010 20.51 9.83 -4.30
CA GLY A 1010 19.72 10.78 -3.55
C GLY A 1010 20.56 11.76 -2.74
N VAL A 1011 19.89 12.77 -2.17
CA VAL A 1011 20.52 13.79 -1.31
C VAL A 1011 21.08 13.24 0.01
N ASP A 1012 20.63 12.05 0.41
CA ASP A 1012 21.12 11.29 1.56
C ASP A 1012 22.32 10.38 1.22
N GLY A 1013 22.75 10.38 -0.05
CA GLY A 1013 23.87 9.58 -0.55
C GLY A 1013 23.51 8.14 -0.91
N ARG A 1014 22.26 7.70 -0.75
CA ARG A 1014 21.81 6.36 -1.13
C ARG A 1014 21.39 6.33 -2.60
N VAL A 1015 21.60 5.20 -3.28
CA VAL A 1015 21.10 5.02 -4.65
C VAL A 1015 19.58 4.93 -4.63
N VAL A 1016 18.93 5.81 -5.40
CA VAL A 1016 17.46 5.82 -5.57
C VAL A 1016 17.04 5.11 -6.85
N TRP A 1017 17.92 5.00 -7.84
CA TRP A 1017 17.71 4.25 -9.06
C TRP A 1017 19.04 3.85 -9.71
N GLU A 1018 19.07 2.70 -10.37
CA GLU A 1018 20.18 2.29 -11.24
C GLU A 1018 19.70 1.37 -12.36
N GLY A 1019 20.40 1.37 -13.50
CA GLY A 1019 20.07 0.54 -14.64
C GLY A 1019 20.62 1.06 -15.97
N ASP A 1020 20.11 0.48 -17.05
CA ASP A 1020 20.30 0.95 -18.43
C ASP A 1020 19.33 2.14 -18.69
N PRO A 1021 19.79 3.25 -19.29
CA PRO A 1021 18.94 4.42 -19.56
C PRO A 1021 17.85 4.18 -20.62
N GLY A 1022 17.84 3.03 -21.31
CA GLY A 1022 16.76 2.59 -22.21
C GLY A 1022 17.00 2.86 -23.69
N PHE A 1023 18.24 3.15 -24.11
CA PHE A 1023 18.54 3.52 -25.49
C PHE A 1023 18.88 2.30 -26.36
N SER A 1024 18.33 2.27 -27.58
CA SER A 1024 18.55 1.18 -28.54
C SER A 1024 19.77 1.41 -29.41
N SER A 1025 20.61 0.40 -29.60
CA SER A 1025 21.73 0.43 -30.56
C SER A 1025 21.30 0.53 -32.03
N ASN A 1026 20.01 0.31 -32.32
CA ASN A 1026 19.46 0.39 -33.67
C ASN A 1026 18.79 1.75 -33.98
N ALA A 1027 18.68 2.65 -33.00
CA ALA A 1027 18.07 3.97 -33.17
C ALA A 1027 18.89 5.03 -32.44
N LEU A 1028 19.36 6.05 -33.18
CA LEU A 1028 20.04 7.18 -32.56
C LEU A 1028 19.06 7.95 -31.67
N PRO A 1029 19.36 8.14 -30.37
CA PRO A 1029 18.54 8.98 -29.50
C PRO A 1029 18.45 10.40 -30.11
N ALA A 1030 17.25 10.97 -30.15
CA ALA A 1030 17.01 12.32 -30.66
C ALA A 1030 16.12 13.11 -29.69
N PRO A 1031 16.27 14.44 -29.58
CA PRO A 1031 15.41 15.25 -28.74
C PRO A 1031 13.93 15.18 -29.13
N PRO A 1032 12.98 15.14 -28.17
CA PRO A 1032 13.22 15.01 -26.73
C PRO A 1032 13.78 13.62 -26.39
N TYR A 1033 14.86 13.58 -25.59
CA TYR A 1033 15.44 12.34 -25.13
C TYR A 1033 14.56 11.79 -24.01
N GLU A 1034 13.99 10.60 -24.19
CA GLU A 1034 13.23 9.90 -23.15
C GLU A 1034 14.09 8.77 -22.58
N SER A 1035 14.20 8.70 -21.26
CA SER A 1035 15.01 7.71 -20.55
C SER A 1035 14.30 7.18 -19.32
N TYR A 1036 14.62 5.93 -18.93
CA TYR A 1036 14.12 5.32 -17.70
C TYR A 1036 14.57 6.01 -16.41
N VAL A 1037 15.50 6.98 -16.48
CA VAL A 1037 15.99 7.77 -15.34
C VAL A 1037 15.12 9.00 -15.05
N ASP A 1038 14.39 9.50 -16.04
CA ASP A 1038 13.65 10.77 -15.94
C ASP A 1038 12.61 10.72 -14.81
N VAL A 1039 11.87 9.62 -14.77
CA VAL A 1039 10.84 9.35 -13.78
C VAL A 1039 11.40 9.26 -12.34
N PRO A 1040 12.42 8.43 -12.04
CA PRO A 1040 13.07 8.42 -10.73
C PRO A 1040 13.59 9.80 -10.29
N MET A 1041 14.05 10.62 -11.23
CA MET A 1041 14.53 11.96 -10.92
C MET A 1041 13.38 12.91 -10.56
N GLU A 1042 12.26 12.87 -11.29
CA GLU A 1042 11.03 13.59 -10.95
C GLU A 1042 10.53 13.20 -9.55
N ASP A 1043 10.53 11.90 -9.24
CA ASP A 1043 10.12 11.35 -7.94
C ASP A 1043 11.03 11.86 -6.80
N LEU A 1044 12.35 11.80 -7.00
CA LEU A 1044 13.32 12.33 -6.05
C LEU A 1044 13.11 13.83 -5.79
N VAL A 1045 12.81 14.60 -6.84
CA VAL A 1045 12.53 16.04 -6.74
C VAL A 1045 11.27 16.32 -5.95
N GLY A 1046 10.17 15.59 -6.25
CA GLY A 1046 8.90 15.73 -5.57
C GLY A 1046 8.96 15.33 -4.10
N ARG A 1047 9.40 14.09 -3.81
CA ARG A 1047 9.51 13.56 -2.43
C ARG A 1047 10.46 14.37 -1.58
N GLY A 1048 11.59 14.77 -2.15
CA GLY A 1048 12.59 15.58 -1.47
C GLY A 1048 12.22 17.06 -1.33
N LYS A 1049 11.13 17.53 -1.98
CA LYS A 1049 10.82 18.96 -2.12
C LYS A 1049 12.05 19.76 -2.58
N LEU A 1050 12.82 19.20 -3.52
CA LEU A 1050 14.17 19.67 -3.83
C LEU A 1050 14.18 21.11 -4.37
N LEU A 1051 13.14 21.48 -5.13
CA LEU A 1051 12.98 22.82 -5.69
C LEU A 1051 12.70 23.84 -4.59
N GLU A 1052 11.74 23.54 -3.71
CA GLU A 1052 11.35 24.43 -2.62
C GLU A 1052 12.49 24.59 -1.61
N VAL A 1053 13.20 23.51 -1.29
CA VAL A 1053 14.37 23.56 -0.41
C VAL A 1053 15.52 24.33 -1.06
N ALA A 1054 15.74 24.19 -2.36
CA ALA A 1054 16.77 24.96 -3.07
C ALA A 1054 16.48 26.47 -3.02
N GLU A 1055 15.22 26.89 -3.18
CA GLU A 1055 14.80 28.29 -3.04
C GLU A 1055 14.91 28.79 -1.59
N TRP A 1056 14.48 27.96 -0.63
CA TRP A 1056 14.61 28.26 0.79
C TRP A 1056 16.08 28.42 1.20
N ARG A 1057 16.98 27.52 0.76
CA ARG A 1057 18.42 27.59 1.04
C ARG A 1057 19.04 28.88 0.55
N LYS A 1058 18.72 29.31 -0.68
CA LYS A 1058 19.18 30.60 -1.22
C LYS A 1058 18.80 31.76 -0.30
N SER A 1059 17.55 31.78 0.16
CA SER A 1059 17.02 32.81 1.07
C SER A 1059 17.62 32.73 2.48
N TRP A 1060 17.85 31.50 2.96
CA TRP A 1060 18.46 31.21 4.23
C TRP A 1060 19.93 31.65 4.28
N GLU A 1061 20.72 31.29 3.27
CA GLU A 1061 22.13 31.67 3.13
C GLU A 1061 22.31 33.18 2.91
N SER A 1062 21.45 33.80 2.08
CA SER A 1062 21.57 35.23 1.78
C SER A 1062 21.21 36.11 2.97
N SER A 1063 20.23 35.69 3.78
CA SER A 1063 19.60 36.55 4.79
C SER A 1063 19.22 35.84 6.08
N GLY A 1064 18.55 34.68 6.00
CA GLY A 1064 17.95 34.03 7.18
C GLY A 1064 18.94 33.65 8.28
N ALA A 1065 20.03 32.98 7.91
CA ALA A 1065 21.06 32.55 8.86
C ALA A 1065 21.75 33.75 9.53
N ARG A 1066 21.96 34.84 8.80
CA ARG A 1066 22.53 36.09 9.35
C ARG A 1066 21.53 36.80 10.26
N ALA A 1067 20.27 36.95 9.82
CA ALA A 1067 19.22 37.58 10.61
C ALA A 1067 19.04 36.87 11.96
N LEU A 1068 19.01 35.53 11.95
CA LEU A 1068 18.88 34.75 13.16
C LEU A 1068 20.06 34.94 14.12
N ARG A 1069 21.31 34.92 13.63
CA ARG A 1069 22.50 35.19 14.46
C ARG A 1069 22.50 36.60 15.06
N LEU A 1070 21.94 37.57 14.35
CA LEU A 1070 21.81 38.97 14.84
C LEU A 1070 20.61 39.16 15.78
N GLY A 1071 19.80 38.12 15.99
CA GLY A 1071 18.58 38.20 16.79
C GLY A 1071 17.42 38.96 16.13
N ASP A 1072 17.50 39.17 14.81
CA ASP A 1072 16.41 39.70 13.99
C ASP A 1072 15.41 38.59 13.68
N LEU A 1073 14.59 38.26 14.69
CA LEU A 1073 13.59 37.20 14.59
C LEU A 1073 12.52 37.54 13.55
N GLU A 1074 12.17 38.81 13.35
CA GLU A 1074 11.15 39.22 12.37
C GLU A 1074 11.55 38.82 10.95
N ALA A 1075 12.83 39.02 10.59
CA ALA A 1075 13.35 38.58 9.29
C ALA A 1075 13.63 37.07 9.21
N ALA A 1076 13.99 36.41 10.31
CA ALA A 1076 14.33 34.98 10.32
C ALA A 1076 13.10 34.05 10.43
N LEU A 1077 12.06 34.47 11.15
CA LEU A 1077 10.91 33.65 11.53
C LEU A 1077 10.14 33.07 10.32
N PRO A 1078 9.89 33.80 9.22
CA PRO A 1078 9.23 33.23 8.05
C PRO A 1078 10.00 32.04 7.47
N LEU A 1079 11.34 32.10 7.48
CA LEU A 1079 12.20 31.02 6.98
C LEU A 1079 12.27 29.85 7.98
N LEU A 1080 12.20 30.12 9.29
CA LEU A 1080 12.11 29.07 10.31
C LEU A 1080 10.79 28.29 10.21
N ARG A 1081 9.66 28.99 9.99
CA ARG A 1081 8.34 28.36 9.77
C ARG A 1081 8.32 27.55 8.48
N ALA A 1082 8.81 28.11 7.37
CA ALA A 1082 8.97 27.39 6.11
C ALA A 1082 9.84 26.12 6.28
N ALA A 1083 10.90 26.19 7.11
CA ALA A 1083 11.72 25.02 7.41
C ALA A 1083 10.95 23.91 8.15
N ALA A 1084 10.06 24.27 9.08
CA ALA A 1084 9.21 23.32 9.79
C ALA A 1084 8.14 22.69 8.88
N GLU A 1085 7.61 23.43 7.90
CA GLU A 1085 6.65 22.93 6.91
C GLU A 1085 7.24 21.88 5.93
N PHE A 1086 8.57 21.83 5.80
CA PHE A 1086 9.20 20.78 5.00
C PHE A 1086 9.04 19.38 5.60
N GLY A 1087 8.91 19.26 6.93
CA GLY A 1087 8.77 17.99 7.63
C GLY A 1087 10.08 17.20 7.72
N GLU A 1088 10.00 15.87 7.69
CA GLU A 1088 11.15 14.97 7.73
C GLU A 1088 11.91 14.92 6.39
N VAL A 1089 12.62 16.00 6.07
CA VAL A 1089 13.52 16.03 4.92
C VAL A 1089 14.96 15.69 5.34
N PRO A 1090 15.76 15.03 4.47
CA PRO A 1090 17.14 14.63 4.79
C PRO A 1090 18.12 15.81 4.88
N PHE A 1091 17.64 17.05 4.81
CA PHE A 1091 18.47 18.25 4.80
C PHE A 1091 18.84 18.72 6.20
N THR A 1092 20.12 18.65 6.53
CA THR A 1092 20.63 19.01 7.86
C THR A 1092 20.35 20.47 8.21
N GLU A 1093 20.48 21.39 7.27
CA GLU A 1093 20.21 22.81 7.53
C GLU A 1093 18.73 23.12 7.77
N VAL A 1094 17.83 22.47 7.03
CA VAL A 1094 16.38 22.59 7.23
C VAL A 1094 16.01 22.06 8.61
N ARG A 1095 16.47 20.85 8.97
CA ARG A 1095 16.22 20.27 10.29
C ARG A 1095 16.77 21.13 11.42
N ARG A 1096 17.96 21.72 11.25
CA ARG A 1096 18.52 22.67 12.22
C ARG A 1096 17.66 23.92 12.34
N ALA A 1097 17.17 24.48 11.24
CA ALA A 1097 16.29 25.64 11.28
C ALA A 1097 14.95 25.31 11.97
N ALA A 1098 14.31 24.19 11.61
CA ALA A 1098 13.09 23.72 12.26
C ALA A 1098 13.30 23.49 13.77
N ALA A 1099 14.38 22.83 14.16
CA ALA A 1099 14.72 22.61 15.57
C ALA A 1099 14.92 23.91 16.35
N LYS A 1100 15.41 24.99 15.71
CA LYS A 1100 15.51 26.31 16.35
C LYS A 1100 14.15 26.95 16.58
N LEU A 1101 13.17 26.73 15.70
CA LEU A 1101 11.78 27.12 15.94
C LEU A 1101 11.19 26.35 17.12
N THR A 1102 11.35 25.03 17.16
CA THR A 1102 10.88 24.20 18.28
C THR A 1102 11.52 24.61 19.60
N ALA A 1103 12.82 24.93 19.62
CA ALA A 1103 13.49 25.43 20.80
C ALA A 1103 12.94 26.80 21.27
N LEU A 1104 12.58 27.67 20.32
CA LEU A 1104 11.92 28.94 20.62
C LEU A 1104 10.51 28.70 21.21
N GLU A 1105 9.72 27.82 20.62
CA GLU A 1105 8.37 27.47 21.10
C GLU A 1105 8.41 26.90 22.52
N ALA A 1106 9.29 25.92 22.77
CA ALA A 1106 9.49 25.33 24.08
C ALA A 1106 9.94 26.39 25.12
N ALA A 1107 10.83 27.31 24.71
CA ALA A 1107 11.27 28.41 25.58
C ALA A 1107 10.17 29.43 25.88
N MET A 1108 9.16 29.59 25.02
CA MET A 1108 8.02 30.46 25.27
C MET A 1108 6.98 29.80 26.17
N ASP A 1109 6.79 28.48 26.05
CA ASP A 1109 5.90 27.69 26.90
C ASP A 1109 6.44 27.59 28.35
N ASP A 1110 7.73 27.29 28.50
CA ASP A 1110 8.44 27.30 29.79
C ASP A 1110 9.74 28.12 29.75
N PRO A 1111 9.69 29.43 30.05
CA PRO A 1111 10.86 30.30 30.00
C PRO A 1111 11.82 30.12 31.19
N SER A 1112 11.55 29.23 32.14
CA SER A 1112 12.32 29.09 33.39
C SER A 1112 13.80 28.80 33.14
N GLY A 1113 14.10 27.95 32.15
CA GLY A 1113 15.47 27.64 31.74
C GLY A 1113 16.21 28.84 31.14
N ILE A 1114 15.53 29.63 30.29
CA ILE A 1114 16.08 30.85 29.70
C ILE A 1114 16.31 31.92 30.77
N LEU A 1115 15.37 32.05 31.72
CA LEU A 1115 15.49 32.97 32.85
C LEU A 1115 16.75 32.67 33.67
N ALA A 1116 16.95 31.41 34.06
CA ALA A 1116 18.14 30.98 34.79
C ALA A 1116 19.44 31.19 34.00
N ALA A 1117 19.44 30.91 32.70
CA ALA A 1117 20.59 31.12 31.82
C ALA A 1117 20.96 32.61 31.72
N VAL A 1118 19.97 33.50 31.57
CA VAL A 1118 20.19 34.95 31.50
C VAL A 1118 20.66 35.52 32.84
N GLU A 1119 20.12 35.04 33.96
CA GLU A 1119 20.57 35.43 35.30
C GLU A 1119 22.02 35.02 35.58
N ALA A 1120 22.40 33.79 35.20
CA ALA A 1120 23.75 33.26 35.41
C ALA A 1120 24.84 34.08 34.70
N VAL A 1121 24.52 34.70 33.57
CA VAL A 1121 25.45 35.55 32.81
C VAL A 1121 25.20 37.05 33.00
N GLU A 1122 24.29 37.45 33.89
CA GLU A 1122 23.93 38.84 34.19
C GLU A 1122 23.47 39.65 32.95
N ALA A 1123 22.68 39.04 32.06
CA ALA A 1123 22.27 39.64 30.78
C ALA A 1123 20.77 40.04 30.74
N GLY A 1124 20.23 40.57 31.84
CA GLY A 1124 18.81 40.89 32.03
C GLY A 1124 18.10 41.61 30.86
N PRO A 1125 18.73 42.56 30.13
CA PRO A 1125 18.13 43.18 28.94
C PRO A 1125 17.72 42.20 27.81
N CYS A 1126 18.30 41.00 27.73
CA CYS A 1126 17.89 39.95 26.78
C CYS A 1126 16.43 39.49 27.01
N LEU A 1127 15.95 39.51 28.26
CA LEU A 1127 14.58 39.14 28.60
C LEU A 1127 13.53 40.12 28.03
N ARG A 1128 13.94 41.38 27.77
CA ARG A 1128 13.09 42.33 27.03
C ARG A 1128 12.93 41.87 25.58
N VAL A 1129 14.02 41.43 24.95
CA VAL A 1129 14.01 40.89 23.59
C VAL A 1129 13.17 39.62 23.53
N LEU A 1130 13.31 38.69 24.49
CA LEU A 1130 12.48 37.48 24.55
C LEU A 1130 10.98 37.81 24.58
N ARG A 1131 10.57 38.80 25.38
CA ARG A 1131 9.18 39.27 25.42
C ARG A 1131 8.72 39.94 24.11
N ASP A 1132 9.62 40.59 23.39
CA ASP A 1132 9.28 41.19 22.10
C ASP A 1132 9.22 40.11 21.00
N TRP A 1133 10.10 39.10 21.03
CA TRP A 1133 10.03 37.90 20.21
C TRP A 1133 8.74 37.11 20.43
N SER A 1134 8.25 37.03 21.67
CA SER A 1134 6.97 36.37 21.98
C SER A 1134 5.79 37.00 21.22
N LYS A 1135 5.84 38.31 20.96
CA LYS A 1135 4.82 39.01 20.16
C LYS A 1135 5.03 38.80 18.66
N VAL A 1136 6.28 38.86 18.20
CA VAL A 1136 6.62 38.65 16.78
C VAL A 1136 6.27 37.22 16.34
N ALA A 1137 6.50 36.23 17.21
CA ALA A 1137 6.20 34.84 16.95
C ALA A 1137 4.73 34.46 17.18
N ASP A 1138 3.92 35.36 17.75
CA ASP A 1138 2.56 35.08 18.23
C ASP A 1138 2.50 33.92 19.24
N LEU A 1139 3.49 33.87 20.14
CA LEU A 1139 3.62 32.84 21.19
C LEU A 1139 3.52 33.52 22.57
N PRO A 1140 2.35 33.50 23.23
CA PRO A 1140 2.14 34.21 24.48
C PRO A 1140 2.89 33.54 25.65
N LEU A 1141 3.67 34.32 26.40
CA LEU A 1141 4.31 33.85 27.63
C LEU A 1141 3.29 33.57 28.75
N PRO A 1142 3.51 32.56 29.61
CA PRO A 1142 2.68 32.32 30.78
C PRO A 1142 2.54 33.57 31.67
N LYS A 1143 1.33 33.81 32.19
CA LYS A 1143 1.03 35.00 33.02
C LYS A 1143 1.87 35.05 34.30
N SER A 1144 2.15 33.90 34.91
CA SER A 1144 3.03 33.77 36.08
C SER A 1144 4.45 34.24 35.74
N MET A 1145 4.99 33.74 34.63
CA MET A 1145 6.37 34.02 34.19
C MET A 1145 6.56 35.43 33.67
N THR A 1146 5.53 36.05 33.09
CA THR A 1146 5.59 37.44 32.61
C THR A 1146 5.99 38.42 33.73
N LYS A 1147 5.54 38.17 34.97
CA LYS A 1147 5.87 38.98 36.14
C LYS A 1147 7.33 38.77 36.58
N GLU A 1148 7.79 37.52 36.54
CA GLU A 1148 9.16 37.13 36.92
C GLU A 1148 10.18 37.67 35.92
N ILE A 1149 9.92 37.51 34.62
CA ILE A 1149 10.69 38.11 33.53
C ILE A 1149 10.77 39.64 33.71
N SER A 1150 9.65 40.29 34.03
CA SER A 1150 9.63 41.75 34.25
C SER A 1150 10.44 42.21 35.48
N ALA A 1151 10.60 41.34 36.49
CA ALA A 1151 11.45 41.60 37.65
C ALA A 1151 12.92 41.39 37.30
N ALA A 1152 13.26 40.29 36.62
CA ALA A 1152 14.61 39.94 36.21
C ALA A 1152 15.22 40.88 35.15
N VAL A 1153 14.40 41.49 34.28
CA VAL A 1153 14.84 42.54 33.34
C VAL A 1153 15.54 43.70 34.07
N LYS A 1154 15.20 43.98 35.34
CA LYS A 1154 15.83 45.08 36.11
C LYS A 1154 17.27 44.79 36.51
N LEU A 1155 17.71 43.53 36.45
CA LEU A 1155 19.09 43.13 36.72
C LEU A 1155 20.00 43.63 35.59
N GLY A 1156 20.93 44.54 35.90
CA GLY A 1156 21.89 45.09 34.91
C GLY A 1156 21.34 46.11 33.89
N ASP A 1157 20.02 46.36 33.81
CA ASP A 1157 19.42 47.27 32.81
C ASP A 1157 19.82 48.75 32.98
N LYS A 1158 20.14 49.18 34.22
CA LYS A 1158 20.65 50.54 34.48
C LYS A 1158 21.99 50.78 33.80
N ASP A 1159 22.94 49.87 34.01
CA ASP A 1159 24.31 49.99 33.52
C ASP A 1159 24.38 49.70 32.02
N TRP A 1160 23.54 48.78 31.53
CA TRP A 1160 23.37 48.59 30.09
C TRP A 1160 22.86 49.85 29.38
N LYS A 1161 21.85 50.55 29.94
CA LYS A 1161 21.37 51.82 29.36
C LYS A 1161 22.45 52.92 29.37
N ALA A 1162 23.29 52.94 30.40
CA ALA A 1162 24.44 53.83 30.45
C ALA A 1162 25.45 53.47 29.34
N ALA A 1163 25.80 52.19 29.20
CA ALA A 1163 26.71 51.68 28.18
C ALA A 1163 26.25 52.03 26.75
N VAL A 1164 24.96 51.82 26.43
CA VAL A 1164 24.37 52.18 25.13
C VAL A 1164 24.46 53.68 24.86
N LYS A 1165 24.17 54.52 25.87
CA LYS A 1165 24.26 55.98 25.75
C LYS A 1165 25.69 56.43 25.47
N GLU A 1166 26.66 55.82 26.16
CA GLU A 1166 28.07 56.11 25.98
C GLU A 1166 28.58 55.64 24.62
N ALA A 1167 28.17 54.46 24.17
CA ALA A 1167 28.44 53.96 22.82
C ALA A 1167 27.89 54.89 21.74
N SER A 1168 26.65 55.38 21.89
CA SER A 1168 26.04 56.35 20.96
C SER A 1168 26.79 57.69 20.94
N ARG A 1169 27.29 58.15 22.11
CA ARG A 1169 28.11 59.36 22.25
C ARG A 1169 29.44 59.20 21.52
N ALA A 1170 30.12 58.07 21.71
CA ALA A 1170 31.39 57.75 21.06
C ALA A 1170 31.23 57.63 19.54
N ALA A 1171 30.20 56.93 19.07
CA ALA A 1171 29.91 56.75 17.64
C ALA A 1171 29.65 58.07 16.88
N LYS A 1172 29.17 59.10 17.57
CA LYS A 1172 28.89 60.45 17.03
C LYS A 1172 29.98 61.48 17.36
N SER A 1173 31.06 61.05 18.01
CA SER A 1173 32.14 61.94 18.43
C SER A 1173 32.85 62.54 17.22
N LYS A 1174 33.31 63.79 17.35
CA LYS A 1174 34.19 64.44 16.36
C LYS A 1174 35.68 64.21 16.65
N LYS A 1175 36.00 63.46 17.70
CA LYS A 1175 37.36 63.07 18.06
C LYS A 1175 37.91 62.04 17.07
N SER A 1176 39.22 61.79 17.11
CA SER A 1176 39.79 60.69 16.34
C SER A 1176 39.23 59.34 16.84
N GLU A 1177 39.12 58.37 15.93
CA GLU A 1177 38.53 57.05 16.25
C GLU A 1177 39.24 56.36 17.43
N ALA A 1178 40.57 56.43 17.48
CA ALA A 1178 41.36 55.87 18.57
C ALA A 1178 41.06 56.55 19.94
N GLU A 1179 40.88 57.88 19.96
CA GLU A 1179 40.51 58.61 21.18
C GLU A 1179 39.09 58.30 21.62
N ALA A 1180 38.15 58.20 20.67
CA ALA A 1180 36.76 57.86 20.96
C ALA A 1180 36.61 56.43 21.48
N ILE A 1181 37.37 55.47 20.94
CA ILE A 1181 37.41 54.08 21.44
C ILE A 1181 38.03 54.03 22.84
N ALA A 1182 39.15 54.71 23.10
CA ALA A 1182 39.81 54.69 24.40
C ALA A 1182 38.92 55.28 25.53
N GLU A 1183 38.20 56.36 25.23
CA GLU A 1183 37.21 56.94 26.15
C GLU A 1183 36.03 56.00 26.38
N LEU A 1184 35.49 55.40 25.32
CA LEU A 1184 34.38 54.44 25.44
C LEU A 1184 34.78 53.21 26.27
N VAL A 1185 35.97 52.65 26.04
CA VAL A 1185 36.50 51.51 26.82
C VAL A 1185 36.59 51.86 28.30
N THR A 1186 37.10 53.04 28.64
CA THR A 1186 37.22 53.50 30.04
C THR A 1186 35.84 53.64 30.70
N GLU A 1187 34.86 54.18 29.99
CA GLU A 1187 33.49 54.33 30.51
C GLU A 1187 32.79 52.97 30.66
N LEU A 1188 32.99 52.04 29.73
CA LEU A 1188 32.43 50.68 29.79
C LEU A 1188 33.06 49.82 30.89
N GLU A 1189 34.35 49.98 31.20
CA GLU A 1189 35.03 49.30 32.32
C GLU A 1189 34.46 49.69 33.69
N GLY A 1190 33.83 50.87 33.79
CA GLY A 1190 33.18 51.36 35.01
C GLY A 1190 31.74 50.88 35.23
N LEU A 1191 31.22 50.01 34.34
CA LEU A 1191 29.84 49.54 34.34
C LEU A 1191 29.76 48.02 34.51
N GLU A 1192 28.74 47.52 35.21
CA GLU A 1192 28.58 46.09 35.52
C GLU A 1192 27.55 45.39 34.61
N GLY A 1193 27.65 44.05 34.51
CA GLY A 1193 26.71 43.19 33.79
C GLY A 1193 27.28 42.50 32.54
N GLY A 1194 26.69 41.35 32.18
CA GLY A 1194 27.18 40.49 31.09
C GLY A 1194 27.20 41.14 29.72
N LEU A 1195 26.14 41.87 29.38
CA LEU A 1195 26.06 42.59 28.09
C LEU A 1195 27.03 43.76 27.99
N VAL A 1196 27.36 44.42 29.11
CA VAL A 1196 28.36 45.49 29.13
C VAL A 1196 29.75 44.90 28.89
N ARG A 1197 30.05 43.75 29.50
CA ARG A 1197 31.30 43.00 29.23
C ARG A 1197 31.40 42.55 27.77
N ALA A 1198 30.30 42.05 27.19
CA ALA A 1198 30.23 41.68 25.77
C ALA A 1198 30.48 42.91 24.86
N LEU A 1199 29.79 44.03 25.10
CA LEU A 1199 29.98 45.26 24.32
C LEU A 1199 31.41 45.81 24.45
N LEU A 1200 31.99 45.76 25.65
CA LEU A 1200 33.38 46.16 25.88
C LEU A 1200 34.35 45.32 25.06
N GLN A 1201 34.11 44.00 24.99
CA GLN A 1201 34.92 43.10 24.18
C GLN A 1201 34.74 43.40 22.68
N ASP A 1202 33.50 43.55 22.20
CA ASP A 1202 33.23 43.89 20.80
C ASP A 1202 33.84 45.24 20.40
N VAL A 1203 33.83 46.24 21.28
CA VAL A 1203 34.49 47.55 21.03
C VAL A 1203 36.00 47.43 20.96
N ARG A 1204 36.62 46.52 21.73
CA ARG A 1204 38.06 46.25 21.64
C ARG A 1204 38.43 45.54 20.33
N ASP A 1205 37.57 44.63 19.87
CA ASP A 1205 37.83 43.80 18.70
C ASP A 1205 37.45 44.49 17.39
N LEU A 1206 36.35 45.25 17.37
CA LEU A 1206 35.73 45.85 16.18
C LEU A 1206 35.65 47.39 16.21
N GLY A 1207 36.12 48.04 17.28
CA GLY A 1207 36.18 49.49 17.38
C GLY A 1207 34.81 50.18 17.44
N LEU A 1208 34.68 51.34 16.78
CA LEU A 1208 33.43 52.13 16.79
C LEU A 1208 32.28 51.46 16.02
N GLU A 1209 32.55 50.40 15.25
CA GLU A 1209 31.50 49.63 14.59
C GLU A 1209 30.60 48.93 15.62
N ALA A 1210 31.19 48.29 16.64
CA ALA A 1210 30.46 47.69 17.75
C ALA A 1210 29.66 48.73 18.55
N ALA A 1211 30.21 49.94 18.72
CA ALA A 1211 29.52 51.03 19.41
C ALA A 1211 28.26 51.49 18.65
N ARG A 1212 28.27 51.42 17.30
CA ARG A 1212 27.11 51.76 16.47
C ARG A 1212 26.00 50.70 16.54
N SER A 1213 26.35 49.45 16.81
CA SER A 1213 25.41 48.32 16.94
C SER A 1213 25.08 47.95 18.39
N ALA A 1214 25.47 48.77 19.37
CA ALA A 1214 25.26 48.48 20.79
C ALA A 1214 23.79 48.21 21.13
N GLU A 1215 22.83 48.93 20.53
CA GLU A 1215 21.39 48.74 20.79
C GLU A 1215 20.87 47.36 20.36
N SER A 1216 21.45 46.74 19.33
CA SER A 1216 21.07 45.42 18.83
C SER A 1216 21.75 44.26 19.55
N LEU A 1217 22.78 44.53 20.36
CA LEU A 1217 23.57 43.49 21.04
C LEU A 1217 22.73 42.53 21.92
N PRO A 1218 21.69 42.96 22.67
CA PRO A 1218 20.91 42.04 23.49
C PRO A 1218 20.19 40.97 22.66
N ALA A 1219 19.78 41.29 21.43
CA ALA A 1219 19.10 40.34 20.54
C ALA A 1219 20.08 39.30 19.98
N GLY A 1220 21.23 39.75 19.48
CA GLY A 1220 22.30 38.85 19.03
C GLY A 1220 22.82 37.96 20.18
N TYR A 1221 23.00 38.53 21.37
CA TYR A 1221 23.46 37.80 22.55
C TYR A 1221 22.45 36.75 23.02
N LEU A 1222 21.15 37.07 22.98
CA LEU A 1222 20.08 36.09 23.25
C LEU A 1222 20.15 34.94 22.25
N ALA A 1223 20.28 35.23 20.96
CA ALA A 1223 20.38 34.22 19.90
C ALA A 1223 21.62 33.32 20.05
N THR A 1224 22.83 33.89 20.14
CA THR A 1224 24.07 33.11 20.07
C THR A 1224 24.48 32.52 21.40
N SER A 1225 24.32 33.26 22.50
CA SER A 1225 24.91 32.89 23.80
C SER A 1225 23.91 32.19 24.73
N ILE A 1226 22.61 32.38 24.54
CA ILE A 1226 21.56 31.74 25.35
C ILE A 1226 20.90 30.60 24.58
N PHE A 1227 20.47 30.84 23.33
CA PHE A 1227 19.87 29.80 22.50
C PHE A 1227 20.90 28.94 21.71
N GLY A 1228 22.15 29.38 21.61
CA GLY A 1228 23.22 28.62 20.94
C GLY A 1228 23.11 28.56 19.41
N TRP A 1229 22.50 29.57 18.78
CA TRP A 1229 22.17 29.57 17.35
C TRP A 1229 23.30 29.91 16.38
#